data_AF-A0AAW1SUJ8-F1
#
_entry.id   AF-A0AAW1SUJ8-F1
#
_cell.length_a   1.000
_cell.length_b   1.000
_cell.length_c   1.000
_cell.angle_alpha   90.00
_cell.angle_beta   90.00
_cell.angle_gamma   90.00
#
_symmetry.space_group_name_H-M   'P 1'
#
loop_
_entity.id
_entity.type
_entity.pdbx_description
1 polymer ?
#
loop_
_entity_poly.entity_id
_entity_poly.type
_entity_poly.pdbx_seq_one_letter_code
_entity_poly.pdbx_strand_id
1 'polypeptide(L)'
;MATHLATVFALAAFQVVSAQPYVNYVAPGAPTSFYVPDTPQISVPEVRFPSGSQDLPLDQEPLQRAVSGFQPEQVNLIYISPTEVTVTWNTGDYQDGQTSNFKPVSPDSVCHTVAYGSSPKSLTQTARGTGTYYSVNYYYSGFSTKNLGCNTPTTCAAGQCDTYNLPPLPNCGPLNNYTSGIIHHTPVMNLQPATTYYYQVGCNATGLSGIYSFRTAQALKPTWTPYKIAMWADVGQTMNSSVTLEHMVEADADISILIGDLTYADDYLPDGHIQPDNYSSQVPTTDAPFGGQPAVVHEPRWDSWYRLMEPLFSSTPWISAAGNHEIESQLEYDRSVSNARGNASPVDLFKAWDTRYGIAGPAKYTGDQSVPSYFSTNLPGIHLVVLNAYIGNGTSGETEYYIGSGSPLKGDAQYEWLEEDLTTNFNRTLTPWLMVIFHPPWYNSYVGGYYAHECFRQNYESLFYQFGVDIVMHGHIHAYERTDKVYNYAINPCGPYYMTIGDAGNIEGLTAYFVNATTCQRALKAGGDACAPTTCTPDMYNQPVWSAYREPSFGHIVLNVINSTAIEMTFHRNQDGENVISDNTIFRRYPQYCTNQAQPTTQVTPQANAPVGAPAGAPGKDAANSANTATNTANTATTSSG
;
A
#
# COMPACT_ATOMS: atom_id res chain seq x y z
N MET A 1 31.60 -51.74 18.23
CA MET A 1 30.92 -52.98 17.78
C MET A 1 29.45 -52.65 17.70
N ALA A 2 28.98 -52.11 16.59
CA ALA A 2 28.58 -52.81 15.36
C ALA A 2 27.21 -53.48 15.52
N THR A 3 26.32 -53.16 14.57
CA THR A 3 24.97 -53.71 14.26
C THR A 3 23.83 -53.18 15.15
N HIS A 4 22.74 -52.56 14.66
CA HIS A 4 22.07 -52.68 13.37
C HIS A 4 21.44 -51.36 12.86
N LEU A 5 21.79 -51.01 11.62
CA LEU A 5 20.97 -50.24 10.68
C LEU A 5 19.88 -51.15 10.08
N ALA A 6 18.62 -50.70 10.04
CA ALA A 6 17.66 -50.97 8.96
C ALA A 6 16.30 -50.27 9.23
N THR A 7 16.07 -49.18 8.50
CA THR A 7 14.83 -48.87 7.75
C THR A 7 13.46 -48.95 8.44
N VAL A 8 12.88 -47.79 8.73
CA VAL A 8 11.47 -47.49 8.39
C VAL A 8 11.42 -46.08 7.81
N PHE A 9 11.41 -45.98 6.48
CA PHE A 9 10.90 -44.83 5.75
C PHE A 9 9.39 -44.77 5.99
N ALA A 10 8.92 -43.82 6.79
CA ALA A 10 7.51 -43.46 6.81
C ALA A 10 7.28 -42.42 5.71
N LEU A 11 6.52 -42.80 4.68
CA LEU A 11 5.98 -41.89 3.67
C LEU A 11 5.25 -40.74 4.37
N ALA A 12 5.71 -39.51 4.17
CA ALA A 12 4.87 -38.33 4.32
C ALA A 12 3.80 -38.40 3.22
N ALA A 13 2.60 -38.81 3.59
CA ALA A 13 1.45 -38.80 2.69
C ALA A 13 0.95 -37.36 2.56
N PHE A 14 1.43 -36.63 1.54
CA PHE A 14 0.74 -35.45 1.04
C PHE A 14 -0.65 -35.87 0.57
N GLN A 15 -1.72 -35.41 1.25
CA GLN A 15 -3.06 -35.51 0.70
C GLN A 15 -3.21 -34.44 -0.40
N VAL A 16 -2.84 -34.80 -1.62
CA VAL A 16 -3.23 -34.06 -2.82
C VAL A 16 -4.72 -34.33 -3.05
N VAL A 17 -5.59 -33.41 -2.66
CA VAL A 17 -7.00 -33.45 -3.05
C VAL A 17 -7.08 -32.93 -4.49
N SER A 18 -7.39 -33.81 -5.44
CA SER A 18 -7.58 -33.42 -6.84
C SER A 18 -8.83 -32.53 -6.98
N ALA A 19 -8.65 -31.27 -7.33
CA ALA A 19 -9.74 -30.37 -7.70
C ALA A 19 -10.42 -30.86 -9.00
N GLN A 20 -11.76 -30.82 -9.01
CA GLN A 20 -12.59 -31.10 -10.18
C GLN A 20 -12.35 -30.05 -11.30
N PRO A 21 -12.47 -30.41 -12.58
CA PRO A 21 -12.14 -29.53 -13.69
C PRO A 21 -13.17 -28.40 -13.83
N TYR A 22 -12.76 -27.18 -13.50
CA TYR A 22 -13.50 -25.96 -13.86
C TYR A 22 -13.37 -25.69 -15.36
N VAL A 23 -14.48 -25.36 -16.01
CA VAL A 23 -14.54 -25.05 -17.44
C VAL A 23 -13.83 -23.73 -17.70
N ASN A 24 -12.72 -23.80 -18.42
CA ASN A 24 -11.91 -22.65 -18.84
C ASN A 24 -12.73 -21.66 -19.68
N TYR A 25 -12.91 -20.42 -19.21
CA TYR A 25 -13.19 -19.30 -20.10
C TYR A 25 -11.86 -18.72 -20.58
N VAL A 26 -11.30 -19.33 -21.63
CA VAL A 26 -10.15 -18.78 -22.36
C VAL A 26 -10.69 -17.71 -23.31
N ALA A 27 -10.11 -16.51 -23.29
CA ALA A 27 -10.43 -15.48 -24.27
C ALA A 27 -10.17 -16.01 -25.70
N PRO A 28 -11.08 -15.81 -26.67
CA PRO A 28 -10.89 -16.32 -28.02
C PRO A 28 -9.85 -15.47 -28.76
N GLY A 29 -8.69 -16.04 -29.11
CA GLY A 29 -7.80 -15.37 -30.07
C GLY A 29 -6.31 -15.74 -30.14
N ALA A 30 -5.72 -16.52 -29.22
CA ALA A 30 -4.31 -16.91 -29.34
C ALA A 30 -4.08 -18.39 -28.96
N PRO A 31 -3.20 -19.12 -29.68
CA PRO A 31 -2.82 -20.47 -29.28
C PRO A 31 -2.08 -20.40 -27.93
N THR A 32 -2.69 -20.99 -26.89
CA THR A 32 -2.23 -20.99 -25.51
C THR A 32 -1.02 -21.91 -25.24
N SER A 33 -0.36 -22.46 -26.26
CA SER A 33 0.69 -23.47 -26.07
C SER A 33 2.02 -22.92 -25.52
N PHE A 34 2.20 -21.60 -25.46
CA PHE A 34 3.43 -20.98 -24.96
C PHE A 34 3.38 -20.63 -23.46
N TYR A 35 2.21 -20.74 -22.82
CA TYR A 35 2.01 -20.44 -21.41
C TYR A 35 1.18 -21.53 -20.76
N VAL A 36 1.70 -22.10 -19.68
CA VAL A 36 0.99 -23.10 -18.87
C VAL A 36 0.78 -22.45 -17.50
N PRO A 37 -0.48 -22.23 -17.08
CA PRO A 37 -0.77 -21.75 -15.74
C PRO A 37 -0.26 -22.73 -14.69
N ASP A 38 0.09 -22.21 -13.52
CA ASP A 38 0.44 -23.06 -12.39
C ASP A 38 -0.78 -23.85 -11.93
N THR A 39 -0.55 -25.01 -11.31
CA THR A 39 -1.64 -25.70 -10.61
C THR A 39 -1.86 -25.01 -9.27
N PRO A 40 -3.06 -24.47 -8.97
CA PRO A 40 -3.33 -23.77 -7.72
C PRO A 40 -2.85 -24.55 -6.49
N GLN A 41 -2.05 -23.90 -5.65
CA GLN A 41 -1.54 -24.43 -4.39
C GLN A 41 -2.06 -23.61 -3.22
N ILE A 42 -2.36 -24.30 -2.12
CA ILE A 42 -2.63 -23.71 -0.81
C ILE A 42 -1.64 -24.33 0.16
N SER A 43 -0.86 -23.47 0.84
CA SER A 43 -0.07 -23.87 1.99
C SER A 43 -0.78 -23.34 3.23
N VAL A 44 -1.15 -24.23 4.15
CA VAL A 44 -1.70 -23.86 5.46
C VAL A 44 -0.73 -24.44 6.49
N PRO A 45 0.00 -23.61 7.25
CA PRO A 45 0.93 -24.09 8.27
C PRO A 45 0.21 -24.98 9.32
N GLU A 46 0.86 -26.05 9.77
CA GLU A 46 0.31 -26.97 10.79
C GLU A 46 0.16 -26.33 12.19
N VAL A 47 0.81 -25.19 12.42
CA VAL A 47 0.83 -24.48 13.71
C VAL A 47 -0.35 -23.53 13.78
N ARG A 48 -1.14 -23.66 14.86
CA ARG A 48 -2.19 -22.69 15.21
C ARG A 48 -1.61 -21.28 15.16
N PHE A 49 -2.17 -20.44 14.29
CA PHE A 49 -1.90 -19.01 14.24
C PHE A 49 -1.90 -18.43 15.65
N PRO A 50 -0.78 -17.92 16.17
CA PRO A 50 -0.85 -17.03 17.32
C PRO A 50 -1.81 -15.91 16.94
N SER A 51 -2.90 -15.77 17.70
CA SER A 51 -3.82 -14.66 17.52
C SER A 51 -3.07 -13.38 17.88
N GLY A 52 -2.79 -12.56 16.86
CA GLY A 52 -2.19 -11.25 17.01
C GLY A 52 -0.66 -11.23 17.01
N SER A 53 -0.13 -10.06 16.68
CA SER A 53 1.28 -9.73 16.74
C SER A 53 1.49 -8.70 17.85
N GLN A 54 2.33 -8.98 18.84
CA GLN A 54 2.51 -8.05 19.97
C GLN A 54 3.47 -6.92 19.56
N ASP A 55 2.99 -5.68 19.63
CA ASP A 55 3.82 -4.50 19.43
C ASP A 55 4.96 -4.39 20.46
N LEU A 56 6.10 -3.91 19.99
CA LEU A 56 7.25 -3.63 20.85
C LEU A 56 6.97 -2.43 21.78
N PRO A 57 7.52 -2.44 23.00
CA PRO A 57 7.43 -1.27 23.89
C PRO A 57 8.22 -0.08 23.35
N LEU A 58 7.59 1.10 23.29
CA LEU A 58 8.22 2.34 22.77
C LEU A 58 9.41 2.83 23.63
N ASP A 59 9.45 2.43 24.90
CA ASP A 59 10.45 2.82 25.89
C ASP A 59 11.62 1.82 26.03
N GLN A 60 11.74 0.87 25.09
CA GLN A 60 12.80 -0.14 25.07
C GLN A 60 13.54 -0.14 23.74
N GLU A 61 14.79 -0.61 23.75
CA GLU A 61 15.51 -0.89 22.49
C GLU A 61 14.74 -1.93 21.65
N PRO A 62 14.68 -1.77 20.32
CA PRO A 62 15.33 -0.72 19.51
C PRO A 62 14.50 0.56 19.29
N LEU A 63 13.31 0.67 19.89
CA LEU A 63 12.37 1.78 19.67
C LEU A 63 12.68 3.05 20.47
N GLN A 64 13.34 2.90 21.62
CA GLN A 64 13.70 4.02 22.48
C GLN A 64 14.70 4.95 21.78
N ARG A 65 14.63 6.23 22.10
CA ARG A 65 15.56 7.23 21.57
C ARG A 65 16.97 7.03 22.15
N ALA A 66 17.92 6.64 21.31
CA ALA A 66 19.31 6.35 21.73
C ALA A 66 20.27 7.56 21.69
N VAL A 67 19.84 8.70 21.13
CA VAL A 67 20.68 9.91 20.94
C VAL A 67 20.22 11.09 21.78
N SER A 68 21.06 12.12 21.94
CA SER A 68 20.78 13.29 22.79
C SER A 68 20.74 14.61 22.02
N GLY A 69 19.89 15.54 22.47
CA GLY A 69 19.78 16.85 21.83
C GLY A 69 19.42 16.75 20.34
N PHE A 70 20.17 17.46 19.49
CA PHE A 70 19.98 17.49 18.04
C PHE A 70 20.90 16.51 17.27
N GLN A 71 21.43 15.49 17.96
CA GLN A 71 22.11 14.41 17.26
C GLN A 71 21.14 13.70 16.29
N PRO A 72 21.61 13.31 15.09
CA PRO A 72 20.79 12.59 14.12
C PRO A 72 20.33 11.22 14.61
N GLU A 73 19.10 10.85 14.25
CA GLU A 73 18.48 9.53 14.37
C GLU A 73 17.56 9.27 13.17
N GLN A 74 16.96 8.07 13.07
CA GLN A 74 15.97 7.74 12.04
C GLN A 74 16.55 7.88 10.63
N VAL A 75 17.85 7.60 10.48
CA VAL A 75 18.57 7.83 9.21
C VAL A 75 18.11 6.83 8.16
N ASN A 76 17.68 7.33 6.99
CA ASN A 76 17.25 6.47 5.90
C ASN A 76 17.51 7.07 4.51
N LEU A 77 17.41 6.22 3.48
CA LEU A 77 17.76 6.52 2.09
C LEU A 77 16.58 6.30 1.17
N ILE A 78 16.00 7.36 0.61
CA ILE A 78 14.95 7.23 -0.39
C ILE A 78 15.58 7.13 -1.78
N TYR A 79 15.23 6.08 -2.52
CA TYR A 79 15.71 5.90 -3.90
C TYR A 79 15.02 6.87 -4.86
N ILE A 80 15.81 7.61 -5.65
CA ILE A 80 15.28 8.49 -6.70
C ILE A 80 15.64 7.97 -8.08
N SER A 81 16.93 7.65 -8.31
CA SER A 81 17.43 7.12 -9.57
C SER A 81 18.80 6.45 -9.36
N PRO A 82 19.40 5.80 -10.38
CA PRO A 82 20.76 5.26 -10.23
C PRO A 82 21.85 6.29 -9.93
N THR A 83 21.54 7.58 -10.07
CA THR A 83 22.47 8.70 -9.85
C THR A 83 22.05 9.61 -8.71
N GLU A 84 20.98 9.27 -7.99
CA GLU A 84 20.41 10.14 -6.96
C GLU A 84 19.70 9.34 -5.86
N VAL A 85 19.96 9.73 -4.61
CA VAL A 85 19.19 9.33 -3.43
C VAL A 85 18.86 10.57 -2.62
N THR A 86 17.76 10.55 -1.89
CA THR A 86 17.49 11.54 -0.84
C THR A 86 17.83 10.91 0.50
N VAL A 87 18.78 11.49 1.22
CA VAL A 87 19.10 11.08 2.60
C VAL A 87 18.19 11.85 3.54
N THR A 88 17.47 11.12 4.39
CA THR A 88 16.58 11.71 5.40
C THR A 88 16.96 11.24 6.80
N TRP A 89 16.67 12.07 7.79
CA TRP A 89 16.91 11.79 9.21
C TRP A 89 16.13 12.77 10.08
N ASN A 90 16.01 12.48 11.37
CA ASN A 90 15.39 13.36 12.36
C ASN A 90 16.43 13.94 13.33
N THR A 91 16.20 15.15 13.81
CA THR A 91 16.94 15.75 14.95
C THR A 91 16.00 16.42 15.95
N GLY A 92 16.38 16.36 17.22
CA GLY A 92 15.52 16.82 18.31
C GLY A 92 14.42 15.80 18.60
N ASP A 93 13.97 15.78 19.85
CA ASP A 93 12.87 14.89 20.26
C ASP A 93 11.52 15.46 19.80
N TYR A 94 10.55 14.57 19.58
CA TYR A 94 9.17 14.98 19.39
C TYR A 94 8.59 15.53 20.71
N GLN A 95 7.48 16.26 20.62
CA GLN A 95 6.71 16.70 21.78
C GLN A 95 5.33 16.05 21.69
N ASP A 96 4.95 15.32 22.73
CA ASP A 96 3.66 14.62 22.86
C ASP A 96 3.02 14.96 24.21
N GLY A 97 1.70 15.18 24.21
CA GLY A 97 0.96 15.50 25.43
C GLY A 97 -0.25 16.41 25.26
N GLN A 98 -0.96 16.63 26.37
CA GLN A 98 -2.27 17.29 26.45
C GLN A 98 -2.24 18.82 26.31
N THR A 99 -1.26 19.39 25.59
CA THR A 99 -1.11 20.83 25.40
C THR A 99 -1.24 21.21 23.93
N SER A 100 -1.94 22.30 23.63
CA SER A 100 -1.97 22.91 22.29
C SER A 100 -0.82 23.90 22.07
N ASN A 101 0.04 24.11 23.07
CA ASN A 101 1.07 25.14 23.08
C ASN A 101 2.47 24.59 22.81
N PHE A 102 2.58 23.51 22.04
CA PHE A 102 3.89 23.08 21.58
C PHE A 102 4.58 24.22 20.83
N LYS A 103 5.90 24.29 21.03
CA LYS A 103 6.75 25.21 20.30
C LYS A 103 7.64 24.35 19.43
N PRO A 104 7.23 24.07 18.17
CA PRO A 104 8.07 23.35 17.24
C PRO A 104 9.43 24.05 17.16
N VAL A 105 10.49 23.25 17.14
CA VAL A 105 11.83 23.81 16.95
C VAL A 105 11.94 24.25 15.50
N SER A 106 12.39 25.49 15.28
CA SER A 106 12.56 26.01 13.92
C SER A 106 13.58 25.16 13.15
N PRO A 107 13.26 24.69 11.92
CA PRO A 107 14.22 23.99 11.07
C PRO A 107 15.51 24.78 10.82
N ASP A 108 15.45 26.10 10.79
CA ASP A 108 16.60 26.99 10.59
C ASP A 108 17.62 26.96 11.75
N SER A 109 17.27 26.35 12.88
CA SER A 109 18.15 26.23 14.05
C SER A 109 19.17 25.09 13.93
N VAL A 110 19.03 24.22 12.92
CA VAL A 110 19.91 23.07 12.69
C VAL A 110 20.43 23.03 11.26
N CYS A 111 21.47 22.24 11.02
CA CYS A 111 22.02 22.04 9.69
C CYS A 111 21.40 20.86 8.96
N HIS A 112 21.18 21.01 7.67
CA HIS A 112 20.68 19.96 6.77
C HIS A 112 21.81 19.57 5.80
N THR A 113 22.84 18.90 6.32
CA THR A 113 24.05 18.57 5.56
C THR A 113 24.35 17.09 5.56
N VAL A 114 24.75 16.59 4.39
CA VAL A 114 25.28 15.25 4.21
C VAL A 114 26.70 15.38 3.67
N ALA A 115 27.69 14.91 4.44
CA ALA A 115 29.05 14.73 3.96
C ALA A 115 29.19 13.33 3.37
N TYR A 116 29.75 13.19 2.16
CA TYR A 116 29.86 11.89 1.49
C TYR A 116 31.14 11.73 0.66
N GLY A 117 31.50 10.48 0.35
CA GLY A 117 32.69 10.16 -0.43
C GLY A 117 32.85 8.66 -0.72
N SER A 118 33.91 8.31 -1.44
CA SER A 118 34.21 6.90 -1.80
C SER A 118 34.97 6.13 -0.71
N SER A 119 35.26 6.77 0.43
CA SER A 119 35.99 6.16 1.55
C SER A 119 35.50 6.72 2.88
N PRO A 120 35.35 5.89 3.93
CA PRO A 120 34.90 6.34 5.25
C PRO A 120 35.91 7.28 5.92
N LYS A 121 37.17 7.29 5.47
CA LYS A 121 38.21 8.18 6.01
C LYS A 121 38.22 9.57 5.35
N SER A 122 37.45 9.78 4.29
CA SER A 122 37.57 10.96 3.42
C SER A 122 36.24 11.31 2.76
N LEU A 123 35.34 11.93 3.53
CA LEU A 123 34.06 12.47 3.05
C LEU A 123 34.27 13.88 2.47
N THR A 124 34.72 13.95 1.21
CA THR A 124 35.16 15.21 0.58
C THR A 124 34.05 16.01 -0.08
N GLN A 125 32.88 15.40 -0.29
CA GLN A 125 31.73 16.04 -0.91
C GLN A 125 30.69 16.42 0.14
N THR A 126 29.89 17.44 -0.13
CA THR A 126 28.83 17.89 0.77
C THR A 126 27.58 18.24 -0.03
N ALA A 127 26.47 17.63 0.35
CA ALA A 127 25.13 18.01 -0.11
C ALA A 127 24.42 18.84 0.97
N ARG A 128 23.51 19.72 0.54
CA ARG A 128 22.68 20.54 1.42
C ARG A 128 21.22 20.29 1.11
N GLY A 129 20.43 20.10 2.15
CA GLY A 129 19.01 19.86 2.08
C GLY A 129 18.18 20.93 2.78
N THR A 130 16.96 20.55 3.12
CA THR A 130 16.00 21.34 3.88
C THR A 130 15.57 20.59 5.14
N GLY A 131 14.97 21.31 6.07
CA GLY A 131 14.29 20.71 7.22
C GLY A 131 12.83 21.14 7.24
N THR A 132 12.00 20.26 7.79
CA THR A 132 10.57 20.47 8.01
C THR A 132 10.16 19.84 9.33
N TYR A 133 8.91 20.04 9.72
CA TYR A 133 8.25 19.32 10.80
C TYR A 133 6.75 19.29 10.49
N TYR A 134 6.04 18.36 11.12
CA TYR A 134 4.59 18.38 11.15
C TYR A 134 4.07 18.30 12.59
N SER A 135 2.83 18.72 12.76
CA SER A 135 2.10 18.64 14.02
C SER A 135 0.71 18.06 13.79
N VAL A 136 0.23 17.35 14.79
CA VAL A 136 -1.11 16.77 14.86
C VAL A 136 -1.79 17.33 16.09
N ASN A 137 -2.91 18.01 15.87
CA ASN A 137 -3.61 18.71 16.93
C ASN A 137 -5.08 18.29 16.96
N TYR A 138 -5.55 17.87 18.13
CA TYR A 138 -6.94 17.55 18.39
C TYR A 138 -7.62 18.74 19.10
N TYR A 139 -8.21 19.66 18.33
CA TYR A 139 -8.91 20.82 18.88
C TYR A 139 -10.37 20.48 19.24
N TYR A 140 -10.69 20.43 20.54
CA TYR A 140 -12.05 20.19 21.02
C TYR A 140 -12.72 21.47 21.55
N SER A 141 -13.30 22.30 20.67
CA SER A 141 -14.34 23.25 21.10
C SER A 141 -15.74 22.71 20.77
N GLY A 142 -16.38 22.10 21.78
CA GLY A 142 -17.80 21.72 21.73
C GLY A 142 -18.12 20.30 21.25
N PHE A 143 -17.16 19.37 21.24
CA PHE A 143 -17.42 17.92 21.15
C PHE A 143 -17.26 17.34 22.56
N SER A 144 -18.31 16.80 23.16
CA SER A 144 -18.19 16.11 24.46
C SER A 144 -17.65 14.70 24.25
N THR A 145 -16.77 14.23 25.14
CA THR A 145 -16.24 12.85 25.24
C THR A 145 -17.30 11.75 25.09
N LYS A 146 -18.58 12.07 25.32
CA LYS A 146 -19.74 11.21 25.04
C LYS A 146 -19.82 10.69 23.59
N ASN A 147 -19.34 11.42 22.59
CA ASN A 147 -19.44 11.03 21.17
C ASN A 147 -18.30 10.09 20.72
N LEU A 148 -17.28 9.89 21.54
CA LEU A 148 -16.20 8.91 21.31
C LEU A 148 -16.48 7.58 22.04
N GLY A 149 -17.71 7.35 22.52
CA GLY A 149 -18.03 6.16 23.33
C GLY A 149 -17.50 6.20 24.78
N CYS A 150 -16.99 7.35 25.22
CA CYS A 150 -16.41 7.52 26.55
C CYS A 150 -17.51 7.81 27.60
N ASN A 151 -18.20 6.75 28.04
CA ASN A 151 -19.12 6.63 29.18
C ASN A 151 -20.10 7.76 29.53
N THR A 152 -21.39 7.40 29.47
CA THR A 152 -22.26 7.51 30.67
C THR A 152 -22.88 6.14 30.95
N PRO A 153 -22.89 5.64 32.20
CA PRO A 153 -23.70 4.48 32.55
C PRO A 153 -25.17 4.92 32.46
N THR A 154 -25.85 4.53 31.39
CA THR A 154 -27.30 4.62 31.32
C THR A 154 -27.86 3.61 32.32
N THR A 155 -28.43 4.10 33.42
CA THR A 155 -29.31 3.28 34.25
C THR A 155 -30.49 2.83 33.39
N CYS A 156 -30.49 1.57 32.97
CA CYS A 156 -31.58 0.99 32.20
C CYS A 156 -32.86 0.93 33.05
N ALA A 157 -33.89 1.69 32.69
CA ALA A 157 -35.24 1.40 33.14
C ALA A 157 -35.72 0.12 32.44
N ALA A 158 -36.35 -0.78 33.20
CA ALA A 158 -36.73 -2.12 32.76
C ALA A 158 -37.46 -2.14 31.40
N GLY A 159 -36.84 -2.77 30.39
CA GLY A 159 -37.56 -3.30 29.22
C GLY A 159 -37.20 -2.75 27.83
N GLN A 160 -36.26 -1.82 27.69
CA GLN A 160 -35.79 -1.37 26.36
C GLN A 160 -34.26 -1.21 26.33
N CYS A 161 -33.57 -2.22 25.80
CA CYS A 161 -32.18 -2.09 25.38
C CYS A 161 -32.10 -2.50 23.91
N ASP A 162 -31.75 -1.54 23.05
CA ASP A 162 -31.16 -1.84 21.75
C ASP A 162 -29.75 -2.44 21.99
N THR A 163 -29.38 -3.37 21.13
CA THR A 163 -28.36 -4.42 21.29
C THR A 163 -26.88 -3.99 21.33
N TYR A 164 -26.54 -2.77 21.70
CA TYR A 164 -25.15 -2.27 21.62
C TYR A 164 -24.48 -2.23 22.99
N ASN A 165 -23.98 -3.39 23.44
CA ASN A 165 -23.07 -3.50 24.58
C ASN A 165 -21.64 -3.21 24.12
N LEU A 166 -21.25 -1.94 24.03
CA LEU A 166 -19.84 -1.57 24.03
C LEU A 166 -19.31 -1.60 25.47
N PRO A 167 -18.10 -2.13 25.73
CA PRO A 167 -17.40 -1.80 26.96
C PRO A 167 -17.24 -0.27 27.02
N PRO A 168 -17.67 0.39 28.10
CA PRO A 168 -17.13 1.66 28.55
C PRO A 168 -15.66 1.86 28.13
N LEU A 169 -15.30 2.78 27.21
CA LEU A 169 -13.91 3.24 27.14
C LEU A 169 -13.56 3.79 28.52
N PRO A 170 -12.69 3.15 29.31
CA PRO A 170 -12.42 3.60 30.67
C PRO A 170 -11.62 4.89 30.56
N ASN A 171 -12.24 6.03 30.86
CA ASN A 171 -11.61 7.34 30.96
C ASN A 171 -10.85 7.80 29.70
N CYS A 172 -11.56 8.20 28.63
CA CYS A 172 -10.92 9.05 27.62
C CYS A 172 -10.48 10.36 28.28
N GLY A 173 -9.19 10.44 28.62
CA GLY A 173 -8.56 11.67 29.04
C GLY A 173 -8.52 12.69 27.88
N PRO A 174 -7.98 13.90 28.11
CA PRO A 174 -7.62 14.78 27.01
C PRO A 174 -6.69 14.03 26.03
N LEU A 175 -7.00 14.07 24.73
CA LEU A 175 -6.13 13.50 23.70
C LEU A 175 -4.81 14.27 23.66
N ASN A 176 -3.70 13.56 23.45
CA ASN A 176 -2.41 14.20 23.27
C ASN A 176 -2.34 14.83 21.87
N ASN A 177 -1.88 16.06 21.80
CA ASN A 177 -1.37 16.62 20.56
C ASN A 177 0.06 16.12 20.37
N TYR A 178 0.56 16.26 19.15
CA TYR A 178 1.93 15.90 18.80
C TYR A 178 2.57 16.95 17.90
N THR A 179 3.88 17.16 18.06
CA THR A 179 4.73 17.77 17.03
C THR A 179 6.04 17.00 16.92
N SER A 180 6.42 16.72 15.68
CA SER A 180 7.66 15.99 15.37
C SER A 180 8.91 16.78 15.77
N GLY A 181 10.03 16.06 15.86
CA GLY A 181 11.35 16.67 15.72
C GLY A 181 11.54 17.28 14.32
N ILE A 182 12.73 17.82 14.05
CA ILE A 182 13.04 18.35 12.72
C ILE A 182 13.36 17.17 11.81
N ILE A 183 12.61 17.04 10.72
CA ILE A 183 12.80 16.04 9.67
C ILE A 183 13.61 16.68 8.55
N HIS A 184 14.71 16.04 8.16
CA HIS A 184 15.66 16.55 7.18
C HIS A 184 15.52 15.81 5.85
N HIS A 185 15.58 16.54 4.74
CA HIS A 185 15.55 15.99 3.39
C HIS A 185 16.73 16.54 2.59
N THR A 186 17.73 15.70 2.30
CA THR A 186 18.93 16.12 1.56
C THR A 186 19.15 15.29 0.30
N PRO A 187 18.83 15.83 -0.89
CA PRO A 187 19.15 15.19 -2.16
C PRO A 187 20.67 15.09 -2.37
N VAL A 188 21.14 13.89 -2.68
CA VAL A 188 22.54 13.61 -3.06
C VAL A 188 22.55 13.19 -4.53
N MET A 189 22.85 14.16 -5.38
CA MET A 189 22.77 14.04 -6.84
C MET A 189 24.13 13.74 -7.49
N ASN A 190 24.09 13.43 -8.80
CA ASN A 190 25.28 13.21 -9.65
C ASN A 190 26.18 12.06 -9.15
N LEU A 191 25.58 11.09 -8.47
CA LEU A 191 26.29 9.90 -8.01
C LEU A 191 26.68 9.04 -9.20
N GLN A 192 27.83 8.37 -9.09
CA GLN A 192 28.23 7.37 -10.06
C GLN A 192 27.40 6.10 -9.83
N PRO A 193 26.78 5.51 -10.86
CA PRO A 193 26.07 4.24 -10.72
C PRO A 193 26.98 3.09 -10.26
N ALA A 194 26.39 2.05 -9.68
CA ALA A 194 27.06 0.83 -9.19
C ALA A 194 28.24 1.08 -8.22
N THR A 195 28.23 2.19 -7.49
CA THR A 195 29.34 2.69 -6.67
C THR A 195 28.94 2.74 -5.20
N THR A 196 29.82 2.28 -4.32
CA THR A 196 29.64 2.42 -2.87
C THR A 196 30.05 3.82 -2.41
N TYR A 197 29.15 4.49 -1.71
CA TYR A 197 29.40 5.77 -1.06
C TYR A 197 29.29 5.59 0.46
N TYR A 198 30.18 6.26 1.17
CA TYR A 198 30.12 6.45 2.61
C TYR A 198 29.57 7.84 2.88
N TYR A 199 28.75 7.98 3.92
CA TYR A 199 28.14 9.26 4.24
C TYR A 199 27.92 9.45 5.74
N GLN A 200 27.80 10.70 6.14
CA GLN A 200 27.52 11.15 7.50
C GLN A 200 26.58 12.35 7.45
N VAL A 201 25.59 12.38 8.33
CA VAL A 201 24.56 13.44 8.38
C VAL A 201 24.74 14.35 9.60
N GLY A 202 24.20 15.56 9.50
CA GLY A 202 24.33 16.59 10.54
C GLY A 202 25.59 17.45 10.39
N CYS A 203 25.99 18.15 11.47
CA CYS A 203 27.17 19.00 11.50
C CYS A 203 27.69 19.21 12.93
N ASN A 204 28.90 19.76 13.06
CA ASN A 204 29.55 19.97 14.35
C ASN A 204 28.74 20.82 15.35
N ALA A 205 27.86 21.70 14.87
CA ALA A 205 27.06 22.58 15.74
C ALA A 205 25.93 21.84 16.47
N THR A 206 25.34 20.81 15.85
CA THR A 206 24.14 20.12 16.36
C THR A 206 24.39 18.64 16.67
N GLY A 207 25.48 18.07 16.15
CA GLY A 207 25.81 16.66 16.23
C GLY A 207 26.00 16.05 14.85
N LEU A 208 26.93 15.10 14.75
CA LEU A 208 27.14 14.27 13.57
C LEU A 208 26.69 12.85 13.88
N SER A 209 26.10 12.18 12.89
CA SER A 209 25.78 10.76 12.99
C SER A 209 27.04 9.88 12.97
N GLY A 210 26.87 8.56 13.09
CA GLY A 210 27.87 7.60 12.62
C GLY A 210 28.11 7.71 11.11
N ILE A 211 29.13 7.00 10.60
CA ILE A 211 29.35 6.87 9.15
C ILE A 211 28.57 5.65 8.66
N TYR A 212 27.66 5.88 7.72
CA TYR A 212 26.91 4.85 7.02
C TYR A 212 27.49 4.63 5.63
N SER A 213 27.00 3.62 4.93
CA SER A 213 27.33 3.38 3.52
C SER A 213 26.18 2.77 2.76
N PHE A 214 26.06 3.13 1.49
CA PHE A 214 25.11 2.53 0.56
C PHE A 214 25.77 2.32 -0.80
N ARG A 215 25.15 1.52 -1.65
CA ARG A 215 25.57 1.32 -3.04
C ARG A 215 24.51 1.86 -3.99
N THR A 216 24.91 2.68 -4.95
CA THR A 216 24.00 3.15 -6.00
C THR A 216 23.63 2.03 -6.97
N ALA A 217 22.40 2.09 -7.49
CA ALA A 217 21.95 1.17 -8.52
C ALA A 217 22.80 1.27 -9.80
N GLN A 218 22.70 0.25 -10.66
CA GLN A 218 23.42 0.22 -11.93
C GLN A 218 22.90 1.29 -12.89
N ALA A 219 23.74 1.71 -13.84
CA ALA A 219 23.31 2.67 -14.85
C ALA A 219 22.17 2.08 -15.72
N LEU A 220 21.20 2.91 -16.09
CA LEU A 220 20.12 2.50 -16.99
C LEU A 220 20.70 2.16 -18.37
N LYS A 221 20.62 0.88 -18.73
CA LYS A 221 21.09 0.32 -20.00
C LYS A 221 20.16 -0.83 -20.41
N PRO A 222 20.10 -1.20 -21.70
CA PRO A 222 19.31 -2.36 -22.17
C PRO A 222 19.71 -3.70 -21.55
N THR A 223 20.88 -3.78 -20.92
CA THR A 223 21.39 -4.97 -20.22
C THR A 223 21.97 -4.54 -18.88
N TRP A 224 21.88 -5.43 -17.89
CA TRP A 224 22.36 -5.21 -16.53
C TRP A 224 22.92 -6.52 -15.96
N THR A 225 23.62 -6.42 -14.83
CA THR A 225 24.00 -7.58 -14.03
C THR A 225 22.86 -7.92 -13.08
N PRO A 226 22.51 -9.20 -12.85
CA PRO A 226 21.48 -9.55 -11.89
C PRO A 226 21.68 -8.88 -10.53
N TYR A 227 20.57 -8.43 -9.94
CA TYR A 227 20.53 -7.70 -8.67
C TYR A 227 19.24 -8.03 -7.94
N LYS A 228 19.20 -7.77 -6.63
CA LYS A 228 18.07 -8.14 -5.78
C LYS A 228 17.22 -6.93 -5.40
N ILE A 229 15.91 -7.15 -5.36
CA ILE A 229 14.94 -6.26 -4.74
C ILE A 229 14.23 -7.07 -3.65
N ALA A 230 14.29 -6.63 -2.41
CA ALA A 230 13.49 -7.20 -1.33
C ALA A 230 12.20 -6.39 -1.17
N MET A 231 11.06 -7.06 -1.03
CA MET A 231 9.76 -6.39 -0.94
C MET A 231 8.91 -6.97 0.18
N TRP A 232 8.14 -6.11 0.82
CA TRP A 232 7.31 -6.35 2.00
C TRP A 232 6.26 -5.24 2.11
N ALA A 233 5.23 -5.43 2.93
CA ALA A 233 4.15 -4.48 3.15
C ALA A 233 3.49 -4.74 4.51
N ASP A 234 2.80 -3.75 5.09
CA ASP A 234 1.96 -3.94 6.28
C ASP A 234 2.78 -4.39 7.50
N VAL A 235 3.87 -3.64 7.76
CA VAL A 235 4.93 -4.10 8.65
C VAL A 235 4.63 -3.81 10.11
N GLY A 236 4.17 -2.62 10.48
CA GLY A 236 4.05 -2.21 11.89
C GLY A 236 5.38 -2.31 12.65
N GLN A 237 5.32 -2.52 13.98
CA GLN A 237 6.51 -2.51 14.85
C GLN A 237 6.41 -3.52 16.00
N THR A 238 6.13 -4.77 15.63
CA THR A 238 5.94 -5.90 16.52
C THR A 238 7.18 -6.78 16.61
N MET A 239 7.08 -7.83 17.44
CA MET A 239 8.05 -8.93 17.42
C MET A 239 8.15 -9.59 16.03
N ASN A 240 7.04 -9.78 15.31
CA ASN A 240 7.06 -10.38 13.97
C ASN A 240 7.64 -9.41 12.93
N SER A 241 7.35 -8.11 13.05
CA SER A 241 7.96 -7.06 12.23
C SER A 241 9.49 -7.07 12.36
N SER A 242 9.99 -7.32 13.57
CA SER A 242 11.43 -7.43 13.84
C SER A 242 12.05 -8.63 13.16
N VAL A 243 11.38 -9.80 13.18
CA VAL A 243 11.84 -10.99 12.44
C VAL A 243 11.86 -10.74 10.93
N THR A 244 10.80 -10.13 10.38
CA THR A 244 10.78 -9.78 8.95
C THR A 244 11.90 -8.80 8.61
N LEU A 245 12.13 -7.77 9.44
CA LEU A 245 13.24 -6.83 9.27
C LEU A 245 14.61 -7.54 9.30
N GLU A 246 14.83 -8.47 10.23
CA GLU A 246 16.05 -9.28 10.28
C GLU A 246 16.27 -10.02 8.96
N HIS A 247 15.23 -10.69 8.45
CA HIS A 247 15.33 -11.40 7.17
C HIS A 247 15.56 -10.46 5.98
N MET A 248 14.94 -9.27 5.99
CA MET A 248 15.16 -8.23 4.97
C MET A 248 16.61 -7.73 4.97
N VAL A 249 17.24 -7.60 6.15
CA VAL A 249 18.68 -7.29 6.27
C VAL A 249 19.53 -8.45 5.75
N GLU A 250 19.19 -9.69 6.11
CA GLU A 250 19.91 -10.89 5.66
C GLU A 250 19.78 -11.14 4.16
N ALA A 251 18.69 -10.69 3.53
CA ALA A 251 18.49 -10.79 2.09
C ALA A 251 19.59 -10.08 1.27
N ASP A 252 20.26 -9.08 1.88
CA ASP A 252 21.32 -8.26 1.28
C ASP A 252 20.90 -7.75 -0.11
N ALA A 253 19.73 -7.12 -0.15
CA ALA A 253 19.13 -6.61 -1.37
C ALA A 253 19.68 -5.23 -1.76
N ASP A 254 19.77 -4.96 -3.06
CA ASP A 254 20.25 -3.68 -3.57
C ASP A 254 19.23 -2.55 -3.37
N ILE A 255 17.93 -2.89 -3.32
CA ILE A 255 16.80 -1.98 -3.12
C ILE A 255 15.76 -2.68 -2.24
N SER A 256 15.11 -1.93 -1.34
CA SER A 256 13.92 -2.37 -0.61
C SER A 256 12.67 -1.67 -1.15
N ILE A 257 11.55 -2.38 -1.31
CA ILE A 257 10.25 -1.75 -1.63
C ILE A 257 9.25 -2.11 -0.55
N LEU A 258 8.70 -1.11 0.13
CA LEU A 258 7.74 -1.25 1.22
C LEU A 258 6.37 -0.69 0.79
N ILE A 259 5.33 -1.50 0.70
CA ILE A 259 4.07 -1.09 0.04
C ILE A 259 3.00 -0.73 1.08
N GLY A 260 3.06 0.47 1.66
CA GLY A 260 2.02 1.01 2.55
C GLY A 260 1.88 0.30 3.89
N ASP A 261 1.04 0.89 4.75
CA ASP A 261 0.76 0.48 6.12
C ASP A 261 2.05 0.27 6.93
N LEU A 262 2.72 1.40 7.15
CA LEU A 262 4.04 1.44 7.72
C LEU A 262 3.98 1.19 9.23
N THR A 263 3.26 2.05 9.97
CA THR A 263 3.46 2.20 11.42
C THR A 263 2.31 1.72 12.28
N TYR A 264 1.09 1.67 11.72
CA TYR A 264 -0.15 1.41 12.44
C TYR A 264 -0.35 2.37 13.63
N ALA A 265 0.03 3.65 13.45
CA ALA A 265 -0.13 4.68 14.48
C ALA A 265 -1.62 4.95 14.82
N ASP A 266 -2.52 4.68 13.86
CA ASP A 266 -3.96 4.82 13.96
C ASP A 266 -4.67 3.64 14.65
N ASP A 267 -3.96 2.56 15.01
CA ASP A 267 -4.46 1.53 15.93
C ASP A 267 -4.37 1.95 17.40
N TYR A 268 -3.87 3.16 17.65
CA TYR A 268 -3.66 3.70 18.99
C TYR A 268 -4.43 4.99 19.19
N LEU A 269 -5.02 5.13 20.38
CA LEU A 269 -5.48 6.41 20.87
C LEU A 269 -4.27 7.34 21.07
N PRO A 270 -4.43 8.67 20.93
CA PRO A 270 -3.34 9.62 21.10
C PRO A 270 -2.60 9.53 22.43
N ASP A 271 -3.23 9.01 23.48
CA ASP A 271 -2.61 8.77 24.79
C ASP A 271 -1.78 7.46 24.87
N GLY A 272 -1.68 6.72 23.77
CA GLY A 272 -0.87 5.51 23.63
C GLY A 272 -1.60 4.20 23.97
N HIS A 273 -2.89 4.25 24.32
CA HIS A 273 -3.68 3.02 24.51
C HIS A 273 -4.10 2.41 23.16
N ILE A 274 -4.01 1.09 23.03
CA ILE A 274 -4.53 0.35 21.87
C ILE A 274 -6.03 0.62 21.75
N GLN A 275 -6.49 0.94 20.54
CA GLN A 275 -7.92 1.07 20.26
C GLN A 275 -8.60 -0.29 20.41
N PRO A 276 -9.81 -0.37 21.00
CA PRO A 276 -10.55 -1.62 21.03
C PRO A 276 -10.74 -2.18 19.61
N ASP A 277 -10.63 -3.50 19.43
CA ASP A 277 -10.98 -4.15 18.17
C ASP A 277 -12.32 -3.59 17.66
N ASN A 278 -12.40 -3.26 16.37
CA ASN A 278 -13.59 -2.72 15.73
C ASN A 278 -13.99 -1.29 16.19
N TYR A 279 -13.13 -0.52 16.87
CA TYR A 279 -13.43 0.86 17.26
C TYR A 279 -13.84 1.72 16.05
N SER A 280 -13.14 1.57 14.92
CA SER A 280 -13.58 2.15 13.63
C SER A 280 -14.96 1.61 13.22
N SER A 281 -15.22 0.31 13.21
CA SER A 281 -16.55 -0.18 12.80
C SER A 281 -17.73 0.10 13.78
N GLN A 282 -17.48 0.55 15.01
CA GLN A 282 -18.48 0.58 16.11
C GLN A 282 -18.96 1.97 16.55
N VAL A 283 -18.30 3.06 16.13
CA VAL A 283 -18.81 4.41 16.41
C VAL A 283 -19.87 4.78 15.35
N PRO A 284 -21.06 5.30 15.72
CA PRO A 284 -22.10 5.64 14.74
C PRO A 284 -21.68 6.80 13.82
N THR A 285 -21.69 6.56 12.50
CA THR A 285 -21.41 7.57 11.45
C THR A 285 -22.42 8.72 11.40
N THR A 286 -23.55 8.59 12.11
CA THR A 286 -24.63 9.59 12.14
C THR A 286 -24.34 10.80 13.02
N ASP A 287 -23.38 10.70 13.95
CA ASP A 287 -23.01 11.81 14.86
C ASP A 287 -21.71 12.51 14.45
N ALA A 288 -21.02 12.00 13.41
CA ALA A 288 -19.92 12.69 12.76
C ALA A 288 -20.49 13.68 11.71
N PRO A 289 -20.21 15.00 11.79
CA PRO A 289 -20.84 16.01 10.95
C PRO A 289 -20.60 15.87 9.43
N PHE A 290 -19.76 14.92 8.99
CA PHE A 290 -19.43 14.67 7.58
C PHE A 290 -19.43 13.19 7.16
N GLY A 291 -20.07 12.29 7.92
CA GLY A 291 -20.36 10.92 7.45
C GLY A 291 -19.19 9.93 7.36
N GLY A 292 -18.01 10.32 7.82
CA GLY A 292 -16.85 9.45 8.07
C GLY A 292 -16.18 9.85 9.38
N GLN A 293 -15.22 9.07 9.84
CA GLN A 293 -14.79 9.14 11.24
C GLN A 293 -13.37 9.66 11.40
N PRO A 294 -13.10 10.37 12.51
CA PRO A 294 -11.77 10.87 12.81
C PRO A 294 -10.83 9.70 13.06
N ALA A 295 -9.75 9.58 12.29
CA ALA A 295 -8.62 8.78 12.73
C ALA A 295 -8.01 9.49 13.94
N VAL A 296 -8.02 8.83 15.10
CA VAL A 296 -7.20 9.25 16.24
C VAL A 296 -5.93 8.40 16.17
N VAL A 297 -4.77 9.04 16.32
CA VAL A 297 -3.48 8.43 16.04
C VAL A 297 -2.50 8.70 17.18
N HIS A 298 -1.61 7.75 17.45
CA HIS A 298 -0.50 7.93 18.38
C HIS A 298 0.80 8.13 17.61
N GLU A 299 1.03 9.35 17.17
CA GLU A 299 2.18 9.78 16.37
C GLU A 299 3.57 9.34 16.84
N PRO A 300 3.88 9.20 18.14
CA PRO A 300 5.16 8.63 18.59
C PRO A 300 5.50 7.27 17.97
N ARG A 301 4.49 6.52 17.49
CA ARG A 301 4.63 5.28 16.72
C ARG A 301 5.44 5.47 15.43
N TRP A 302 5.37 6.64 14.79
CA TRP A 302 6.20 6.94 13.63
C TRP A 302 7.67 7.11 14.00
N ASP A 303 7.97 7.78 15.11
CA ASP A 303 9.35 7.97 15.56
C ASP A 303 10.01 6.64 15.92
N SER A 304 9.32 5.81 16.70
CA SER A 304 9.80 4.48 17.06
C SER A 304 9.97 3.58 15.84
N TRP A 305 9.03 3.61 14.89
CA TRP A 305 9.12 2.82 13.68
C TRP A 305 10.37 3.16 12.85
N TYR A 306 10.66 4.44 12.64
CA TYR A 306 11.87 4.82 11.90
C TYR A 306 13.16 4.46 12.65
N ARG A 307 13.15 4.42 13.99
CA ARG A 307 14.30 3.90 14.78
C ARG A 307 14.46 2.39 14.59
N LEU A 308 13.36 1.63 14.58
CA LEU A 308 13.37 0.20 14.27
C LEU A 308 13.96 -0.06 12.89
N MET A 309 13.58 0.73 11.88
CA MET A 309 13.95 0.50 10.48
C MET A 309 15.31 1.06 10.07
N GLU A 310 15.92 1.95 10.86
CA GLU A 310 17.22 2.58 10.58
C GLU A 310 18.33 1.57 10.18
N PRO A 311 18.49 0.39 10.81
CA PRO A 311 19.52 -0.59 10.43
C PRO A 311 19.45 -1.02 8.97
N LEU A 312 18.25 -1.16 8.40
CA LEU A 312 18.06 -1.49 6.99
C LEU A 312 18.15 -0.24 6.12
N PHE A 313 17.33 0.78 6.40
CA PHE A 313 17.17 1.89 5.45
C PHE A 313 18.31 2.91 5.45
N SER A 314 19.19 2.89 6.46
CA SER A 314 20.44 3.67 6.41
C SER A 314 21.52 3.08 5.49
N SER A 315 21.30 1.88 4.96
CA SER A 315 22.26 1.21 4.06
C SER A 315 21.66 0.77 2.72
N THR A 316 20.36 0.48 2.70
CA THR A 316 19.61 0.05 1.52
C THR A 316 18.58 1.10 1.13
N PRO A 317 18.71 1.73 -0.06
CA PRO A 317 17.71 2.67 -0.55
C PRO A 317 16.34 2.01 -0.71
N TRP A 318 15.29 2.73 -0.30
CA TRP A 318 13.93 2.20 -0.30
C TRP A 318 12.93 3.04 -1.09
N ILE A 319 11.89 2.36 -1.58
CA ILE A 319 10.75 2.93 -2.32
C ILE A 319 9.47 2.56 -1.58
N SER A 320 8.52 3.49 -1.47
CA SER A 320 7.28 3.29 -0.74
C SER A 320 6.05 3.75 -1.51
N ALA A 321 4.92 3.10 -1.24
CA ALA A 321 3.57 3.55 -1.56
C ALA A 321 2.82 3.88 -0.26
N ALA A 322 1.78 4.72 -0.33
CA ALA A 322 0.91 4.95 0.81
C ALA A 322 -0.16 3.84 0.94
N GLY A 323 -0.44 3.41 2.17
CA GLY A 323 -1.55 2.53 2.55
C GLY A 323 -2.71 3.29 3.20
N ASN A 324 -3.71 2.56 3.68
CA ASN A 324 -4.86 3.16 4.37
C ASN A 324 -4.50 3.65 5.78
N HIS A 325 -3.57 2.99 6.48
CA HIS A 325 -3.11 3.42 7.81
C HIS A 325 -2.31 4.73 7.75
N GLU A 326 -1.87 5.16 6.55
CA GLU A 326 -1.26 6.48 6.36
C GLU A 326 -2.25 7.61 6.12
N ILE A 327 -3.55 7.33 5.93
CA ILE A 327 -4.56 8.38 5.67
C ILE A 327 -4.61 9.38 6.83
N GLU A 328 -4.65 8.86 8.06
CA GLU A 328 -4.61 9.62 9.31
C GLU A 328 -5.47 10.89 9.27
N SER A 329 -6.78 10.76 9.04
CA SER A 329 -7.70 11.89 8.87
C SER A 329 -7.75 12.82 10.10
N GLN A 330 -6.89 13.85 10.10
CA GLN A 330 -6.75 14.74 11.24
C GLN A 330 -7.95 15.70 11.30
N LEU A 331 -8.60 15.78 12.47
CA LEU A 331 -9.59 16.82 12.70
C LEU A 331 -8.92 18.15 13.06
N GLU A 332 -8.54 18.95 12.07
CA GLU A 332 -8.49 20.40 12.25
C GLU A 332 -9.91 20.97 12.21
N TYR A 333 -10.72 20.66 13.25
CA TYR A 333 -12.04 21.24 13.38
C TYR A 333 -11.96 22.62 14.05
N ASP A 334 -11.80 23.68 13.25
CA ASP A 334 -12.13 25.03 13.69
C ASP A 334 -13.56 25.42 13.27
N ARG A 335 -14.48 25.37 14.24
CA ARG A 335 -15.89 25.78 14.08
C ARG A 335 -16.04 27.26 13.69
N SER A 336 -14.98 28.07 13.81
CA SER A 336 -14.99 29.48 13.41
C SER A 336 -14.77 29.71 11.91
N VAL A 337 -14.30 28.69 11.18
CA VAL A 337 -14.02 28.75 9.73
C VAL A 337 -15.17 28.15 8.90
N SER A 338 -16.21 27.60 9.53
CA SER A 338 -17.45 27.21 8.84
C SER A 338 -18.21 28.46 8.40
N ASN A 339 -17.79 29.06 7.30
CA ASN A 339 -18.65 29.95 6.54
C ASN A 339 -19.86 29.15 6.04
N ALA A 340 -21.01 29.82 5.96
CA ALA A 340 -22.36 29.26 5.83
C ALA A 340 -22.67 28.53 4.50
N ARG A 341 -21.71 27.77 3.94
CA ARG A 341 -21.82 26.99 2.70
C ARG A 341 -21.40 25.52 2.83
N GLY A 342 -21.12 25.00 4.02
CA GLY A 342 -20.92 23.56 4.21
C GLY A 342 -19.64 23.00 3.58
N ASN A 343 -18.66 23.85 3.27
CA ASN A 343 -17.31 23.38 2.93
C ASN A 343 -16.58 23.11 4.25
N ALA A 344 -16.27 21.84 4.52
CA ALA A 344 -15.32 21.47 5.56
C ALA A 344 -13.97 22.18 5.29
N SER A 345 -13.24 22.52 6.35
CA SER A 345 -11.81 22.87 6.24
C SER A 345 -11.07 21.73 5.51
N PRO A 346 -10.00 21.97 4.75
CA PRO A 346 -9.20 20.88 4.18
C PRO A 346 -8.82 19.91 5.29
N VAL A 347 -9.16 18.64 5.13
CA VAL A 347 -8.65 17.58 6.01
C VAL A 347 -7.24 17.28 5.50
N ASP A 348 -6.23 17.53 6.32
CA ASP A 348 -4.86 17.12 6.01
C ASP A 348 -4.77 15.59 6.09
N LEU A 349 -4.84 14.91 4.94
CA LEU A 349 -4.58 13.48 4.82
C LEU A 349 -3.09 13.24 4.60
N PHE A 350 -2.59 12.06 5.00
CA PHE A 350 -1.21 11.62 4.74
C PHE A 350 -0.10 12.49 5.36
N LYS A 351 -0.42 13.32 6.36
CA LYS A 351 0.51 14.34 6.87
C LYS A 351 1.83 13.76 7.37
N ALA A 352 1.80 12.68 8.14
CA ALA A 352 3.01 12.03 8.64
C ALA A 352 3.81 11.38 7.49
N TRP A 353 3.14 10.61 6.62
CA TRP A 353 3.76 9.96 5.46
C TRP A 353 4.39 10.97 4.49
N ASP A 354 3.66 12.01 4.07
CA ASP A 354 4.15 13.06 3.18
C ASP A 354 5.34 13.81 3.78
N THR A 355 5.34 14.06 5.09
CA THR A 355 6.43 14.82 5.72
C THR A 355 7.69 13.96 5.94
N ARG A 356 7.52 12.68 6.31
CA ARG A 356 8.62 11.76 6.65
C ARG A 356 9.21 11.06 5.42
N TYR A 357 8.37 10.58 4.51
CA TYR A 357 8.80 9.93 3.28
C TYR A 357 8.91 10.89 2.09
N GLY A 358 8.12 11.96 2.06
CA GLY A 358 7.80 12.72 0.85
C GLY A 358 8.92 12.89 -0.17
N ILE A 359 8.70 12.33 -1.36
CA ILE A 359 9.60 12.47 -2.50
C ILE A 359 9.33 13.81 -3.18
N ALA A 360 10.39 14.59 -3.44
CA ALA A 360 10.30 15.70 -4.38
C ALA A 360 10.14 15.17 -5.82
N GLY A 361 8.92 14.77 -6.21
CA GLY A 361 8.58 14.26 -7.53
C GLY A 361 7.77 15.25 -8.40
N PRO A 362 7.58 14.97 -9.70
CA PRO A 362 6.95 15.90 -10.64
C PRO A 362 5.42 16.00 -10.59
N ALA A 363 4.70 15.06 -9.96
CA ALA A 363 3.24 15.02 -9.98
C ALA A 363 2.60 15.80 -8.82
N LYS A 364 2.23 17.06 -9.07
CA LYS A 364 1.57 17.91 -8.06
C LYS A 364 0.06 17.63 -8.06
N TYR A 365 -0.46 17.09 -6.96
CA TYR A 365 -1.89 17.27 -6.68
C TYR A 365 -2.13 18.75 -6.36
N THR A 366 -3.04 19.38 -7.09
CA THR A 366 -3.44 20.78 -6.86
C THR A 366 -4.57 20.81 -5.85
N GLY A 367 -4.22 20.72 -4.57
CA GLY A 367 -5.15 20.84 -3.44
C GLY A 367 -4.39 20.70 -2.13
N ASP A 368 -3.74 21.78 -1.70
CA ASP A 368 -2.99 21.97 -0.44
C ASP A 368 -1.86 20.99 -0.06
N GLN A 369 -1.72 19.83 -0.72
CA GLN A 369 -0.59 18.92 -0.52
C GLN A 369 0.63 19.33 -1.36
N SER A 370 1.79 19.42 -0.72
CA SER A 370 3.04 19.89 -1.33
C SER A 370 3.91 18.77 -1.94
N VAL A 371 3.48 17.50 -1.82
CA VAL A 371 4.24 16.30 -2.21
C VAL A 371 3.38 15.38 -3.09
N PRO A 372 3.91 14.79 -4.20
CA PRO A 372 3.23 13.74 -4.94
C PRO A 372 3.09 12.45 -4.12
N SER A 373 1.87 11.94 -3.96
CA SER A 373 1.64 10.61 -3.38
C SER A 373 1.67 9.47 -4.42
N TYR A 374 1.90 9.79 -5.69
CA TYR A 374 2.13 8.87 -6.80
C TYR A 374 3.23 9.39 -7.73
N PHE A 375 4.05 8.49 -8.26
CA PHE A 375 5.22 8.83 -9.08
C PHE A 375 5.74 7.60 -9.85
N SER A 376 6.72 7.79 -10.73
CA SER A 376 7.46 6.69 -11.36
C SER A 376 8.97 6.89 -11.21
N THR A 377 9.70 5.78 -11.24
CA THR A 377 11.16 5.79 -11.27
C THR A 377 11.70 4.60 -12.07
N ASN A 378 12.94 4.71 -12.53
CA ASN A 378 13.61 3.64 -13.26
C ASN A 378 14.66 2.96 -12.37
N LEU A 379 14.53 1.65 -12.27
CA LEU A 379 15.55 0.73 -11.80
C LEU A 379 16.23 0.08 -13.03
N PRO A 380 17.41 -0.54 -12.90
CA PRO A 380 18.04 -1.26 -14.01
C PRO A 380 17.09 -2.32 -14.58
N GLY A 381 16.59 -2.11 -15.80
CA GLY A 381 15.68 -3.04 -16.45
C GLY A 381 14.19 -2.93 -16.09
N ILE A 382 13.81 -2.11 -15.11
CA ILE A 382 12.44 -1.97 -14.60
C ILE A 382 12.01 -0.49 -14.61
N HIS A 383 10.86 -0.20 -15.22
CA HIS A 383 10.12 1.02 -14.98
C HIS A 383 9.10 0.74 -13.88
N LEU A 384 9.24 1.42 -12.75
CA LEU A 384 8.41 1.24 -11.57
C LEU A 384 7.44 2.40 -11.46
N VAL A 385 6.16 2.10 -11.45
CA VAL A 385 5.07 3.05 -11.19
C VAL A 385 4.57 2.82 -9.76
N VAL A 386 4.42 3.90 -9.00
CA VAL A 386 3.85 3.92 -7.66
C VAL A 386 2.54 4.72 -7.70
N LEU A 387 1.43 4.08 -7.33
CA LEU A 387 0.11 4.73 -7.28
C LEU A 387 -0.38 4.82 -5.84
N ASN A 388 -1.19 5.83 -5.56
CA ASN A 388 -1.96 5.95 -4.33
C ASN A 388 -3.41 5.52 -4.59
N ALA A 389 -3.89 4.53 -3.84
CA ALA A 389 -5.22 3.97 -3.98
C ALA A 389 -6.32 4.74 -3.23
N TYR A 390 -5.98 5.82 -2.53
CA TYR A 390 -6.83 6.48 -1.53
C TYR A 390 -7.09 7.98 -1.79
N ILE A 391 -6.76 8.48 -2.99
CA ILE A 391 -6.81 9.91 -3.35
C ILE A 391 -7.79 10.23 -4.49
N GLY A 392 -8.73 9.33 -4.78
CA GLY A 392 -9.71 9.51 -5.85
C GLY A 392 -10.87 10.42 -5.48
N ASN A 393 -11.59 10.90 -6.51
CA ASN A 393 -12.84 11.66 -6.34
C ASN A 393 -14.10 10.77 -6.26
N GLY A 394 -13.92 9.45 -6.31
CA GLY A 394 -15.03 8.50 -6.30
C GLY A 394 -15.81 8.54 -4.98
N THR A 395 -17.10 8.83 -5.06
CA THR A 395 -18.07 8.60 -3.98
C THR A 395 -18.62 7.17 -4.00
N SER A 396 -17.95 6.23 -4.69
CA SER A 396 -18.37 4.83 -4.66
C SER A 396 -18.32 4.39 -3.19
N GLY A 397 -19.37 3.72 -2.69
CA GLY A 397 -19.41 3.22 -1.31
C GLY A 397 -18.36 2.14 -0.97
N GLU A 398 -17.25 2.13 -1.70
CA GLU A 398 -15.99 1.41 -1.48
C GLU A 398 -15.01 2.21 -0.61
N THR A 399 -15.28 3.49 -0.35
CA THR A 399 -14.41 4.28 0.51
C THR A 399 -14.47 3.73 1.92
N GLU A 400 -13.34 3.16 2.34
CA GLU A 400 -13.04 2.95 3.73
C GLU A 400 -13.31 4.24 4.49
N TYR A 401 -14.17 4.14 5.50
CA TYR A 401 -14.45 4.93 6.71
C TYR A 401 -14.03 6.44 6.85
N TYR A 402 -13.07 6.94 6.08
CA TYR A 402 -12.41 8.22 6.21
C TYR A 402 -13.00 9.30 5.29
N ILE A 403 -13.14 10.51 5.85
CA ILE A 403 -13.65 11.68 5.12
C ILE A 403 -12.59 12.12 4.10
N GLY A 404 -12.95 12.11 2.81
CA GLY A 404 -12.11 12.68 1.75
C GLY A 404 -11.19 11.70 1.01
N SER A 405 -11.20 10.40 1.36
CA SER A 405 -10.49 9.35 0.62
C SER A 405 -11.42 8.60 -0.32
N GLY A 406 -11.30 8.82 -1.64
CA GLY A 406 -12.08 8.14 -2.68
C GLY A 406 -11.30 7.09 -3.46
N SER A 407 -12.00 6.14 -4.10
CA SER A 407 -11.40 5.23 -5.09
C SER A 407 -10.91 6.00 -6.31
N PRO A 408 -9.67 5.80 -6.81
CA PRO A 408 -9.18 6.44 -8.03
C PRO A 408 -10.00 6.04 -9.25
N LEU A 409 -10.43 7.03 -10.04
CA LEU A 409 -11.23 6.81 -11.24
C LEU A 409 -10.46 7.20 -12.50
N LYS A 410 -10.92 6.66 -13.64
CA LYS A 410 -10.43 7.06 -14.95
C LYS A 410 -10.78 8.53 -15.20
N GLY A 411 -9.79 9.32 -15.60
CA GLY A 411 -9.94 10.77 -15.83
C GLY A 411 -9.64 11.63 -14.59
N ASP A 412 -9.34 11.03 -13.44
CA ASP A 412 -8.72 11.78 -12.33
C ASP A 412 -7.24 12.07 -12.62
N ALA A 413 -6.67 13.05 -11.90
CA ALA A 413 -5.29 13.52 -12.11
C ALA A 413 -4.24 12.39 -12.08
N GLN A 414 -4.37 11.42 -11.18
CA GLN A 414 -3.47 10.26 -11.13
C GLN A 414 -3.56 9.39 -12.39
N TYR A 415 -4.76 9.19 -12.94
CA TYR A 415 -4.95 8.40 -14.15
C TYR A 415 -4.35 9.12 -15.36
N GLU A 416 -4.61 10.43 -15.50
CA GLU A 416 -4.07 11.25 -16.59
C GLU A 416 -2.54 11.31 -16.54
N TRP A 417 -1.97 11.50 -15.34
CA TRP A 417 -0.53 11.44 -15.12
C TRP A 417 0.04 10.08 -15.51
N LEU A 418 -0.60 8.98 -15.12
CA LEU A 418 -0.12 7.64 -15.44
C LEU A 418 -0.15 7.39 -16.96
N GLU A 419 -1.20 7.83 -17.65
CA GLU A 419 -1.27 7.75 -19.11
C GLU A 419 -0.15 8.56 -19.77
N GLU A 420 0.13 9.77 -19.27
CA GLU A 420 1.25 10.59 -19.74
C GLU A 420 2.60 9.90 -19.48
N ASP A 421 2.84 9.38 -18.29
CA ASP A 421 4.09 8.73 -17.91
C ASP A 421 4.38 7.51 -18.78
N LEU A 422 3.38 6.63 -18.96
CA LEU A 422 3.48 5.43 -19.79
C LEU A 422 3.63 5.72 -21.28
N THR A 423 3.17 6.88 -21.76
CA THR A 423 3.32 7.28 -23.17
C THR A 423 4.61 8.06 -23.44
N THR A 424 5.11 8.82 -22.47
CA THR A 424 6.22 9.77 -22.68
C THR A 424 7.54 9.34 -22.06
N ASN A 425 7.51 8.78 -20.85
CA ASN A 425 8.72 8.49 -20.06
C ASN A 425 9.10 7.00 -20.09
N PHE A 426 8.13 6.13 -20.33
CA PHE A 426 8.35 4.69 -20.36
C PHE A 426 8.98 4.21 -21.69
N ASN A 427 10.07 3.45 -21.60
CA ASN A 427 10.77 2.89 -22.75
C ASN A 427 11.21 1.44 -22.50
N ARG A 428 10.51 0.48 -23.11
CA ARG A 428 10.79 -0.97 -22.93
C ARG A 428 12.16 -1.44 -23.44
N THR A 429 12.89 -0.60 -24.17
CA THR A 429 14.22 -0.95 -24.67
C THR A 429 15.25 -0.72 -23.57
N LEU A 430 14.99 0.26 -22.72
CA LEU A 430 15.82 0.61 -21.57
C LEU A 430 15.36 -0.12 -20.31
N THR A 431 14.04 -0.12 -20.08
CA THR A 431 13.35 -0.72 -18.94
C THR A 431 12.30 -1.72 -19.43
N PRO A 432 12.72 -2.91 -19.92
CA PRO A 432 11.82 -3.91 -20.46
C PRO A 432 10.67 -4.29 -19.53
N TRP A 433 10.91 -4.40 -18.23
CA TRP A 433 9.88 -4.70 -17.25
C TRP A 433 9.10 -3.45 -16.87
N LEU A 434 7.77 -3.57 -16.87
CA LEU A 434 6.86 -2.57 -16.29
C LEU A 434 6.24 -3.14 -15.02
N MET A 435 6.58 -2.54 -13.89
CA MET A 435 6.07 -2.89 -12.57
C MET A 435 5.20 -1.78 -12.01
N VAL A 436 4.09 -2.16 -11.38
CA VAL A 436 3.21 -1.22 -10.68
C VAL A 436 3.06 -1.64 -9.23
N ILE A 437 3.14 -0.70 -8.29
CA ILE A 437 2.84 -0.95 -6.88
C ILE A 437 1.76 0.01 -6.39
N PHE A 438 0.84 -0.52 -5.60
CA PHE A 438 -0.13 0.23 -4.80
C PHE A 438 -0.69 -0.71 -3.74
N HIS A 439 -1.16 -0.14 -2.64
CA HIS A 439 -1.37 -0.89 -1.43
C HIS A 439 -2.49 -1.96 -1.50
N PRO A 440 -3.76 -1.66 -1.85
CA PRO A 440 -4.81 -2.67 -1.82
C PRO A 440 -4.84 -3.60 -3.05
N PRO A 441 -5.01 -4.93 -2.89
CA PRO A 441 -5.02 -5.87 -4.01
C PRO A 441 -6.32 -5.92 -4.80
N TRP A 442 -6.21 -6.19 -6.10
CA TRP A 442 -7.36 -6.40 -6.99
C TRP A 442 -7.83 -7.85 -7.07
N TYR A 443 -6.91 -8.79 -6.89
CA TYR A 443 -7.12 -10.22 -7.09
C TYR A 443 -6.71 -11.01 -5.84
N ASN A 444 -7.05 -10.56 -4.64
CA ASN A 444 -6.88 -11.41 -3.45
C ASN A 444 -8.01 -12.45 -3.40
N SER A 445 -7.78 -13.60 -2.75
CA SER A 445 -8.77 -14.66 -2.52
C SER A 445 -9.02 -14.93 -1.03
N TYR A 446 -8.70 -13.95 -0.19
CA TYR A 446 -9.00 -13.92 1.24
C TYR A 446 -10.29 -13.14 1.51
N VAL A 447 -11.02 -13.52 2.57
CA VAL A 447 -12.32 -12.91 2.90
C VAL A 447 -12.20 -11.43 3.24
N GLY A 448 -11.11 -11.02 3.91
CA GLY A 448 -10.88 -9.66 4.43
C GLY A 448 -10.50 -8.60 3.39
N GLY A 449 -11.15 -8.58 2.22
CA GLY A 449 -10.91 -7.57 1.17
C GLY A 449 -11.21 -8.04 -0.25
N TYR A 450 -11.81 -9.22 -0.41
CA TYR A 450 -12.26 -9.73 -1.70
C TYR A 450 -13.22 -8.74 -2.40
N TYR A 451 -12.84 -8.27 -3.60
CA TYR A 451 -13.55 -7.24 -4.37
C TYR A 451 -13.63 -5.84 -3.69
N ALA A 452 -12.84 -5.55 -2.66
CA ALA A 452 -12.95 -4.27 -1.94
C ALA A 452 -12.57 -3.04 -2.82
N HIS A 453 -11.66 -3.23 -3.79
CA HIS A 453 -11.16 -2.14 -4.65
C HIS A 453 -11.47 -2.36 -6.14
N GLU A 454 -12.68 -2.90 -6.41
CA GLU A 454 -13.08 -3.32 -7.75
C GLU A 454 -13.29 -2.14 -8.73
N CYS A 455 -13.75 -0.96 -8.29
CA CYS A 455 -13.76 0.22 -9.15
C CYS A 455 -12.35 0.61 -9.58
N PHE A 456 -11.37 0.58 -8.67
CA PHE A 456 -10.00 0.95 -9.01
C PHE A 456 -9.49 0.02 -10.13
N ARG A 457 -9.69 -1.29 -9.98
CA ARG A 457 -9.42 -2.30 -11.02
C ARG A 457 -10.14 -2.00 -12.33
N GLN A 458 -11.46 -1.79 -12.30
CA GLN A 458 -12.26 -1.54 -13.51
C GLN A 458 -11.83 -0.28 -14.27
N ASN A 459 -11.32 0.74 -13.56
CA ASN A 459 -10.85 1.98 -14.18
C ASN A 459 -9.43 1.87 -14.75
N TYR A 460 -8.51 1.15 -14.09
CA TYR A 460 -7.08 1.15 -14.44
C TYR A 460 -6.61 -0.10 -15.19
N GLU A 461 -7.22 -1.27 -14.99
CA GLU A 461 -6.71 -2.54 -15.53
C GLU A 461 -6.60 -2.53 -17.06
N SER A 462 -7.53 -1.88 -17.75
CA SER A 462 -7.46 -1.76 -19.21
C SER A 462 -6.22 -1.02 -19.70
N LEU A 463 -5.81 0.05 -18.99
CA LEU A 463 -4.58 0.79 -19.27
C LEU A 463 -3.35 -0.09 -18.98
N PHE A 464 -3.35 -0.81 -17.86
CA PHE A 464 -2.26 -1.73 -17.51
C PHE A 464 -2.07 -2.80 -18.58
N TYR A 465 -3.17 -3.41 -19.03
CA TYR A 465 -3.14 -4.41 -20.08
C TYR A 465 -2.66 -3.83 -21.41
N GLN A 466 -3.13 -2.63 -21.79
CA GLN A 466 -2.74 -1.96 -23.03
C GLN A 466 -1.24 -1.68 -23.09
N PHE A 467 -0.68 -1.16 -21.99
CA PHE A 467 0.75 -0.89 -21.91
C PHE A 467 1.58 -2.13 -21.63
N GLY A 468 0.97 -3.27 -21.30
CA GLY A 468 1.63 -4.54 -21.06
C GLY A 468 2.33 -4.64 -19.71
N VAL A 469 1.73 -4.08 -18.65
CA VAL A 469 2.23 -4.23 -17.27
C VAL A 469 2.56 -5.71 -17.01
N ASP A 470 3.73 -5.96 -16.46
CA ASP A 470 4.26 -7.32 -16.32
C ASP A 470 3.95 -7.88 -14.92
N ILE A 471 4.06 -7.03 -13.88
CA ILE A 471 3.87 -7.39 -12.48
C ILE A 471 3.18 -6.25 -11.74
N VAL A 472 2.20 -6.58 -10.88
CA VAL A 472 1.56 -5.67 -9.95
C VAL A 472 1.70 -6.21 -8.51
N MET A 473 2.06 -5.35 -7.57
CA MET A 473 2.33 -5.73 -6.17
C MET A 473 1.48 -4.92 -5.19
N HIS A 474 1.05 -5.58 -4.13
CA HIS A 474 0.13 -5.06 -3.11
C HIS A 474 0.54 -5.46 -1.70
N GLY A 475 0.07 -4.70 -0.73
CA GLY A 475 0.00 -5.05 0.68
C GLY A 475 -1.44 -5.37 1.11
N HIS A 476 -1.90 -4.70 2.16
CA HIS A 476 -3.27 -4.57 2.70
C HIS A 476 -3.87 -5.83 3.30
N ILE A 477 -3.81 -6.93 2.55
CA ILE A 477 -4.32 -8.22 3.02
C ILE A 477 -3.19 -8.91 3.72
N HIS A 478 -3.38 -9.20 5.01
CA HIS A 478 -2.34 -9.75 5.87
C HIS A 478 -2.06 -11.25 5.64
N ALA A 479 -1.66 -11.58 4.42
CA ALA A 479 -1.26 -12.90 3.98
C ALA A 479 -0.52 -12.82 2.64
N TYR A 480 0.17 -13.90 2.31
CA TYR A 480 0.80 -14.06 1.00
C TYR A 480 -0.18 -14.64 -0.03
N GLU A 481 -0.20 -14.07 -1.22
CA GLU A 481 -0.83 -14.67 -2.41
C GLU A 481 -0.17 -14.21 -3.71
N ARG A 482 -0.06 -15.15 -4.65
CA ARG A 482 0.38 -14.90 -6.02
C ARG A 482 -0.64 -15.43 -7.00
N THR A 483 -0.94 -14.63 -8.01
CA THR A 483 -1.76 -15.05 -9.13
C THR A 483 -0.93 -15.69 -10.25
N ASP A 484 -1.59 -16.47 -11.09
CA ASP A 484 -1.17 -16.64 -12.48
C ASP A 484 -1.37 -15.33 -13.26
N LYS A 485 -0.90 -15.26 -14.50
CA LYS A 485 -1.21 -14.11 -15.36
C LYS A 485 -2.72 -14.00 -15.58
N VAL A 486 -3.29 -12.85 -15.20
CA VAL A 486 -4.74 -12.63 -15.18
C VAL A 486 -5.10 -11.28 -15.81
N TYR A 487 -6.24 -11.24 -16.49
CA TYR A 487 -6.88 -10.03 -16.97
C TYR A 487 -8.39 -10.21 -16.89
N ASN A 488 -9.08 -9.28 -16.24
CA ASN A 488 -10.52 -9.33 -16.02
C ASN A 488 -11.01 -10.69 -15.46
N TYR A 489 -10.38 -11.15 -14.37
CA TYR A 489 -10.65 -12.41 -13.68
C TYR A 489 -10.46 -13.69 -14.54
N ALA A 490 -9.89 -13.59 -15.73
CA ALA A 490 -9.59 -14.72 -16.60
C ALA A 490 -8.07 -14.89 -16.77
N ILE A 491 -7.60 -16.13 -16.76
CA ILE A 491 -6.22 -16.45 -17.11
C ILE A 491 -5.90 -15.88 -18.49
N ASN A 492 -4.87 -15.06 -18.57
CA ASN A 492 -4.45 -14.40 -19.79
C ASN A 492 -2.91 -14.38 -19.87
N PRO A 493 -2.28 -15.11 -20.80
CA PRO A 493 -0.81 -15.16 -20.95
C PRO A 493 -0.11 -13.82 -21.18
N CYS A 494 -0.85 -12.78 -21.57
CA CYS A 494 -0.38 -11.42 -21.81
C CYS A 494 -0.85 -10.41 -20.76
N GLY A 495 -1.57 -10.87 -19.73
CA GLY A 495 -1.87 -10.09 -18.53
C GLY A 495 -0.68 -10.08 -17.55
N PRO A 496 -0.73 -9.19 -16.54
CA PRO A 496 0.26 -9.16 -15.47
C PRO A 496 0.09 -10.32 -14.48
N TYR A 497 1.16 -10.60 -13.75
CA TYR A 497 1.08 -11.27 -12.45
C TYR A 497 0.66 -10.27 -11.38
N TYR A 498 -0.14 -10.70 -10.40
CA TYR A 498 -0.48 -9.93 -9.21
C TYR A 498 0.04 -10.66 -7.98
N MET A 499 0.54 -9.90 -7.00
CA MET A 499 0.99 -10.43 -5.72
C MET A 499 0.48 -9.58 -4.57
N THR A 500 0.04 -10.26 -3.53
CA THR A 500 -0.35 -9.71 -2.24
C THR A 500 0.70 -10.15 -1.23
N ILE A 501 1.35 -9.18 -0.57
CA ILE A 501 2.48 -9.39 0.35
C ILE A 501 2.30 -8.57 1.64
N GLY A 502 1.06 -8.41 2.11
CA GLY A 502 0.73 -7.60 3.30
C GLY A 502 1.03 -8.30 4.63
N ASP A 503 1.97 -9.24 4.62
CA ASP A 503 2.22 -10.19 5.68
C ASP A 503 3.51 -9.91 6.44
N ALA A 504 3.95 -8.66 6.56
CA ALA A 504 5.24 -8.36 7.20
C ALA A 504 5.21 -8.34 8.74
N GLY A 505 4.04 -8.34 9.38
CA GLY A 505 3.96 -8.62 10.83
C GLY A 505 3.23 -7.61 11.71
N ASN A 506 2.40 -6.73 11.17
CA ASN A 506 1.68 -5.72 11.95
C ASN A 506 0.80 -6.30 13.07
N ILE A 507 0.32 -5.41 13.96
CA ILE A 507 -0.42 -5.75 15.17
C ILE A 507 -1.76 -6.46 14.91
N GLU A 508 -2.44 -6.15 13.80
CA GLU A 508 -3.73 -6.75 13.44
C GLU A 508 -3.62 -8.26 13.14
N GLY A 509 -2.43 -8.70 12.71
CA GLY A 509 -2.11 -10.11 12.50
C GLY A 509 -2.63 -10.69 11.18
N LEU A 510 -2.51 -12.02 11.01
CA LEU A 510 -2.74 -12.68 9.72
C LEU A 510 -4.21 -12.89 9.36
N THR A 511 -4.52 -12.73 8.07
CA THR A 511 -5.79 -13.15 7.46
C THR A 511 -5.71 -14.62 7.04
N ALA A 512 -6.41 -15.51 7.75
CA ALA A 512 -6.35 -16.96 7.52
C ALA A 512 -7.60 -17.56 6.84
N TYR A 513 -8.58 -16.74 6.45
CA TYR A 513 -9.83 -17.20 5.85
C TYR A 513 -9.89 -16.89 4.35
N PHE A 514 -10.09 -17.94 3.55
CA PHE A 514 -10.24 -17.85 2.10
C PHE A 514 -11.70 -17.69 1.68
N VAL A 515 -11.95 -17.05 0.54
CA VAL A 515 -13.31 -16.94 -0.01
C VAL A 515 -13.79 -18.22 -0.67
N ASN A 516 -15.10 -18.46 -0.60
CA ASN A 516 -15.78 -19.34 -1.53
C ASN A 516 -16.12 -18.59 -2.82
N ALA A 517 -15.34 -18.80 -3.89
CA ALA A 517 -15.59 -18.15 -5.18
C ALA A 517 -16.90 -18.58 -5.86
N THR A 518 -17.50 -19.72 -5.47
CA THR A 518 -18.75 -20.23 -6.04
C THR A 518 -19.98 -19.56 -5.43
N THR A 519 -19.94 -19.25 -4.14
CA THR A 519 -21.03 -18.56 -3.43
C THR A 519 -20.85 -17.05 -3.40
N CYS A 520 -19.60 -16.56 -3.54
CA CYS A 520 -19.33 -15.14 -3.72
C CYS A 520 -19.59 -14.72 -5.18
N GLN A 521 -20.85 -14.74 -5.59
CA GLN A 521 -21.26 -14.25 -6.89
C GLN A 521 -21.21 -12.72 -6.88
N ARG A 522 -20.57 -12.15 -7.91
CA ARG A 522 -20.63 -10.72 -8.25
C ARG A 522 -22.03 -10.18 -7.95
N ALA A 523 -22.16 -9.35 -6.91
CA ALA A 523 -23.36 -8.55 -6.73
C ALA A 523 -23.35 -7.40 -7.75
N LEU A 524 -23.32 -7.73 -9.05
CA LEU A 524 -23.74 -6.81 -10.10
C LEU A 524 -25.23 -6.61 -9.91
N LYS A 525 -25.63 -5.74 -8.98
CA LYS A 525 -27.02 -5.33 -8.86
C LYS A 525 -27.42 -4.77 -10.23
N ALA A 526 -28.37 -5.42 -10.89
CA ALA A 526 -28.98 -4.88 -12.09
C ALA A 526 -29.57 -3.50 -11.76
N GLY A 527 -28.88 -2.42 -12.17
CA GLY A 527 -29.28 -1.04 -11.92
C GLY A 527 -28.79 -0.40 -10.61
N GLY A 528 -27.76 -0.94 -9.93
CA GLY A 528 -27.05 -0.29 -8.82
C GLY A 528 -25.54 -0.25 -9.06
N ASP A 529 -24.80 0.61 -8.35
CA ASP A 529 -23.36 0.87 -8.58
C ASP A 529 -22.56 -0.41 -8.83
N ALA A 530 -21.87 -0.46 -9.97
CA ALA A 530 -21.12 -1.61 -10.50
C ALA A 530 -19.88 -2.03 -9.68
N CYS A 531 -19.74 -1.43 -8.51
CA CYS A 531 -18.58 -1.46 -7.63
C CYS A 531 -18.93 -1.80 -6.16
N ALA A 532 -20.15 -2.28 -5.88
CA ALA A 532 -20.53 -2.57 -4.50
C ALA A 532 -19.75 -3.78 -3.94
N PRO A 533 -19.21 -3.70 -2.71
CA PRO A 533 -18.56 -4.83 -2.06
C PRO A 533 -19.54 -5.99 -1.93
N THR A 534 -19.05 -7.21 -2.18
CA THR A 534 -19.85 -8.44 -2.08
C THR A 534 -19.54 -9.12 -0.75
N THR A 535 -20.57 -9.52 0.00
CA THR A 535 -20.39 -10.35 1.19
C THR A 535 -20.09 -11.80 0.77
N CYS A 536 -18.90 -12.29 1.09
CA CYS A 536 -18.50 -13.67 0.82
C CYS A 536 -18.62 -14.55 2.05
N THR A 537 -18.99 -15.82 1.84
CA THR A 537 -18.84 -16.84 2.87
C THR A 537 -17.43 -17.45 2.82
N PRO A 538 -16.76 -17.67 3.96
CA PRO A 538 -15.46 -18.35 3.99
C PRO A 538 -15.53 -19.79 3.44
N ASP A 539 -14.50 -20.21 2.70
CA ASP A 539 -14.29 -21.60 2.28
C ASP A 539 -12.81 -21.88 1.99
N MET A 540 -12.26 -22.88 2.68
CA MET A 540 -10.85 -23.24 2.58
C MET A 540 -10.48 -23.95 1.27
N TYR A 541 -11.43 -24.54 0.54
CA TYR A 541 -11.14 -25.54 -0.49
C TYR A 541 -11.40 -25.09 -1.93
N ASN A 542 -12.13 -23.99 -2.13
CA ASN A 542 -12.48 -23.48 -3.46
C ASN A 542 -11.57 -22.33 -3.88
N GLN A 543 -10.31 -22.64 -4.21
CA GLN A 543 -9.34 -21.67 -4.74
C GLN A 543 -9.74 -21.22 -6.16
N PRO A 544 -9.81 -19.90 -6.43
CA PRO A 544 -10.01 -19.39 -7.78
C PRO A 544 -8.91 -19.84 -8.74
N VAL A 545 -9.25 -20.08 -10.01
CA VAL A 545 -8.29 -20.56 -11.01
C VAL A 545 -7.12 -19.60 -11.30
N TRP A 546 -7.28 -18.31 -10.98
CA TRP A 546 -6.23 -17.32 -11.14
C TRP A 546 -5.28 -17.27 -9.93
N SER A 547 -5.65 -17.84 -8.77
CA SER A 547 -4.81 -17.88 -7.56
C SER A 547 -3.85 -19.07 -7.69
N ALA A 548 -2.59 -18.79 -8.00
CA ALA A 548 -1.59 -19.83 -8.24
C ALA A 548 -1.01 -20.37 -6.92
N TYR A 549 -0.76 -19.49 -5.95
CA TYR A 549 -0.27 -19.84 -4.62
C TYR A 549 -0.87 -18.89 -3.57
N ARG A 550 -1.25 -19.40 -2.41
CA ARG A 550 -1.68 -18.59 -1.27
C ARG A 550 -1.29 -19.24 0.06
N GLU A 551 -0.81 -18.43 1.00
CA GLU A 551 -0.36 -18.87 2.31
C GLU A 551 -0.55 -17.78 3.38
N PRO A 552 -1.28 -18.06 4.47
CA PRO A 552 -1.38 -17.16 5.61
C PRO A 552 -0.18 -17.35 6.54
N SER A 553 0.96 -16.81 6.17
CA SER A 553 2.18 -16.78 7.00
C SER A 553 2.70 -15.35 6.99
N PHE A 554 3.42 -14.94 8.04
CA PHE A 554 4.21 -13.72 7.94
C PHE A 554 5.44 -13.97 7.05
N GLY A 555 5.92 -12.95 6.36
CA GLY A 555 7.07 -13.09 5.47
C GLY A 555 7.40 -11.85 4.65
N HIS A 556 8.21 -12.09 3.63
CA HIS A 556 8.62 -11.10 2.64
C HIS A 556 8.97 -11.82 1.34
N ILE A 557 9.18 -11.06 0.26
CA ILE A 557 9.67 -11.61 -1.00
C ILE A 557 11.03 -11.05 -1.39
N VAL A 558 11.76 -11.83 -2.18
CA VAL A 558 12.97 -11.38 -2.86
C VAL A 558 12.82 -11.62 -4.35
N LEU A 559 12.98 -10.56 -5.14
CA LEU A 559 13.08 -10.58 -6.59
C LEU A 559 14.55 -10.56 -7.00
N ASN A 560 14.97 -11.54 -7.79
CA ASN A 560 16.25 -11.56 -8.48
C ASN A 560 16.02 -11.13 -9.94
N VAL A 561 16.43 -9.91 -10.30
CA VAL A 561 16.16 -9.31 -11.60
C VAL A 561 17.21 -9.75 -12.62
N ILE A 562 16.94 -10.87 -13.30
CA ILE A 562 17.96 -11.57 -14.10
C ILE A 562 18.25 -10.87 -15.42
N ASN A 563 17.22 -10.62 -16.23
CA ASN A 563 17.34 -10.03 -17.56
C ASN A 563 15.98 -9.52 -18.09
N SER A 564 15.90 -9.12 -19.35
CA SER A 564 14.71 -8.53 -19.98
C SER A 564 13.48 -9.43 -20.08
N THR A 565 13.59 -10.74 -19.80
CA THR A 565 12.51 -11.72 -19.91
C THR A 565 12.34 -12.64 -18.71
N ALA A 566 13.25 -12.64 -17.74
CA ALA A 566 13.13 -13.40 -16.50
C ALA A 566 13.41 -12.57 -15.24
N ILE A 567 12.51 -12.67 -14.26
CA ILE A 567 12.71 -12.30 -12.86
C ILE A 567 12.39 -13.55 -12.02
N GLU A 568 13.32 -13.99 -11.18
CA GLU A 568 13.04 -15.03 -10.19
C GLU A 568 12.45 -14.38 -8.94
N MET A 569 11.36 -14.93 -8.42
CA MET A 569 10.71 -14.50 -7.20
C MET A 569 10.72 -15.65 -6.20
N THR A 570 11.10 -15.31 -4.97
CA THR A 570 11.02 -16.22 -3.83
C THR A 570 10.24 -15.56 -2.71
N PHE A 571 9.25 -16.27 -2.16
CA PHE A 571 8.57 -15.89 -0.94
C PHE A 571 9.18 -16.63 0.24
N HIS A 572 9.53 -15.87 1.26
CA HIS A 572 10.25 -16.28 2.45
C HIS A 572 9.34 -16.07 3.65
N ARG A 573 8.86 -17.18 4.24
CA ARG A 573 8.01 -17.12 5.43
C ARG A 573 8.85 -17.11 6.71
N ASN A 574 8.34 -16.45 7.74
CA ASN A 574 8.92 -16.38 9.07
C ASN A 574 8.48 -17.59 9.90
N GLN A 575 9.16 -18.73 9.77
CA GLN A 575 8.84 -19.92 10.58
C GLN A 575 9.75 -20.01 11.81
N ASP A 576 9.19 -19.87 13.01
CA ASP A 576 9.95 -20.03 14.27
C ASP A 576 11.21 -19.13 14.32
N GLY A 577 11.17 -17.97 13.66
CA GLY A 577 12.29 -17.04 13.50
C GLY A 577 13.21 -17.33 12.31
N GLU A 578 13.06 -18.48 11.65
CA GLU A 578 13.88 -18.90 10.52
C GLU A 578 13.29 -18.42 9.18
N ASN A 579 14.19 -18.06 8.26
CA ASN A 579 13.85 -17.69 6.89
C ASN A 579 13.69 -18.95 6.02
N VAL A 580 12.45 -19.24 5.58
CA VAL A 580 12.15 -20.42 4.76
C VAL A 580 11.49 -20.03 3.44
N ILE A 581 12.10 -20.42 2.31
CA ILE A 581 11.46 -20.31 0.99
C ILE A 581 10.23 -21.22 0.93
N SER A 582 9.04 -20.61 0.88
CA SER A 582 7.76 -21.32 0.80
C SER A 582 7.22 -21.39 -0.63
N ASP A 583 7.40 -20.31 -1.40
CA ASP A 583 7.08 -20.26 -2.83
C ASP A 583 8.28 -19.77 -3.64
N ASN A 584 8.44 -20.32 -4.84
CA ASN A 584 9.49 -19.95 -5.78
C ASN A 584 8.98 -20.09 -7.22
N THR A 585 9.07 -19.01 -7.99
CA THR A 585 8.70 -19.02 -9.40
C THR A 585 9.56 -18.06 -10.22
N ILE A 586 9.53 -18.22 -11.54
CA ILE A 586 10.17 -17.30 -12.48
C ILE A 586 9.08 -16.57 -13.25
N PHE A 587 8.94 -15.27 -13.00
CA PHE A 587 8.13 -14.40 -13.85
C PHE A 587 8.76 -14.29 -15.23
N ARG A 588 7.94 -14.50 -16.26
CA ARG A 588 8.35 -14.53 -17.66
C ARG A 588 7.57 -13.53 -18.51
N ARG A 589 8.32 -12.78 -19.32
CA ARG A 589 7.78 -11.95 -20.41
C ARG A 589 7.83 -12.69 -21.73
N TYR A 590 6.86 -12.42 -22.59
CA TYR A 590 6.71 -13.06 -23.90
C TYR A 590 6.50 -12.01 -25.01
N PRO A 591 7.42 -11.05 -25.20
CA PRO A 591 7.25 -9.94 -26.14
C PRO A 591 7.08 -10.38 -27.61
N GLN A 592 7.50 -11.61 -27.94
CA GLN A 592 7.30 -12.21 -29.25
C GLN A 592 5.87 -12.73 -29.51
N TYR A 593 5.08 -12.94 -28.44
CA TYR A 593 3.70 -13.44 -28.53
C TYR A 593 2.66 -12.41 -28.05
N CYS A 594 3.05 -11.51 -27.14
CA CYS A 594 2.19 -10.50 -26.54
C CYS A 594 2.51 -9.13 -27.12
N THR A 595 1.68 -8.65 -28.05
CA THR A 595 1.90 -7.36 -28.74
C THR A 595 1.84 -6.15 -27.81
N ASN A 596 1.08 -6.24 -26.70
CA ASN A 596 1.05 -5.22 -25.64
C ASN A 596 2.38 -5.12 -24.86
N GLN A 597 3.26 -6.13 -24.95
CA GLN A 597 4.59 -6.10 -24.34
C GLN A 597 5.68 -5.56 -25.29
N ALA A 598 5.32 -5.20 -26.52
CA ALA A 598 6.19 -4.45 -27.43
C ALA A 598 6.29 -2.98 -27.00
N GLN A 599 7.19 -2.20 -27.63
CA GLN A 599 7.23 -0.75 -27.39
C GLN A 599 5.84 -0.13 -27.60
N PRO A 600 5.37 0.73 -26.68
CA PRO A 600 4.14 1.48 -26.90
C PRO A 600 4.27 2.30 -28.19
N THR A 601 3.47 1.99 -29.21
CA THR A 601 3.32 2.88 -30.36
C THR A 601 2.43 4.04 -29.95
N THR A 602 2.78 5.28 -30.31
CA THR A 602 2.10 6.55 -29.97
C THR A 602 0.67 6.70 -30.50
N GLN A 603 -0.06 5.61 -30.79
CA GLN A 603 -1.43 5.63 -31.26
C GLN A 603 -2.38 5.03 -30.23
N VAL A 604 -2.87 5.87 -29.33
CA VAL A 604 -4.13 5.61 -28.62
C VAL A 604 -5.23 5.60 -29.68
N THR A 605 -5.63 4.40 -30.12
CA THR A 605 -6.92 4.24 -30.81
C THR A 605 -7.91 3.82 -29.73
N PRO A 606 -9.00 4.57 -29.47
CA PRO A 606 -10.01 4.12 -28.53
C PRO A 606 -10.60 2.80 -29.04
N GLN A 607 -10.33 1.68 -28.36
CA GLN A 607 -11.11 0.48 -28.62
C GLN A 607 -12.52 0.73 -28.08
N ALA A 608 -13.47 0.79 -28.99
CA ALA A 608 -14.89 0.85 -28.68
C ALA A 608 -15.26 -0.36 -27.81
N ASN A 609 -15.98 -0.09 -26.72
CA ASN A 609 -16.57 -1.07 -25.82
C ASN A 609 -17.16 -2.25 -26.61
N ALA A 610 -16.63 -3.46 -26.40
CA ALA A 610 -17.31 -4.66 -26.83
C ALA A 610 -18.65 -4.73 -26.06
N PRO A 611 -19.80 -4.81 -26.75
CA PRO A 611 -21.08 -4.89 -26.08
C PRO A 611 -21.14 -6.18 -25.26
N VAL A 612 -21.54 -6.03 -24.00
CA VAL A 612 -21.89 -7.14 -23.09
C VAL A 612 -22.89 -8.04 -23.82
N GLY A 613 -22.50 -9.27 -24.12
CA GLY A 613 -23.36 -10.24 -24.78
C GLY A 613 -24.59 -10.52 -23.92
N ALA A 614 -25.76 -10.12 -24.42
CA ALA A 614 -27.04 -10.52 -23.85
C ALA A 614 -27.15 -12.06 -23.83
N PRO A 615 -27.66 -12.69 -22.75
CA PRO A 615 -27.90 -14.12 -22.75
C PRO A 615 -28.98 -14.48 -23.79
N ALA A 616 -28.75 -15.59 -24.50
CA ALA A 616 -29.64 -16.14 -25.50
C ALA A 616 -31.06 -16.38 -24.94
N GLY A 617 -32.06 -16.08 -25.78
CA GLY A 617 -33.47 -16.03 -25.39
C GLY A 617 -34.13 -17.37 -25.04
N ALA A 618 -35.26 -17.25 -24.35
CA ALA A 618 -36.31 -18.26 -24.23
C ALA A 618 -37.69 -17.55 -24.28
N PRO A 619 -38.77 -18.24 -24.67
CA PRO A 619 -39.75 -17.75 -25.64
C PRO A 619 -40.90 -16.95 -25.04
N GLY A 620 -41.52 -16.15 -25.92
CA GLY A 620 -42.44 -15.08 -25.57
C GLY A 620 -43.77 -15.46 -24.91
N LYS A 621 -44.42 -14.43 -24.39
CA LYS A 621 -45.86 -14.32 -24.25
C LYS A 621 -46.30 -12.89 -24.57
N ASP A 622 -47.22 -12.80 -25.52
CA ASP A 622 -48.02 -11.62 -25.86
C ASP A 622 -48.75 -11.06 -24.64
N ALA A 623 -48.92 -9.73 -24.60
CA ALA A 623 -50.24 -9.08 -24.52
C ALA A 623 -50.14 -7.53 -24.44
N ALA A 624 -50.40 -6.90 -25.58
CA ALA A 624 -51.32 -5.79 -25.86
C ALA A 624 -51.49 -4.55 -24.94
N ASN A 625 -51.82 -3.47 -25.68
CA ASN A 625 -52.49 -2.21 -25.32
C ASN A 625 -51.65 -1.09 -24.69
N SER A 626 -51.73 0.16 -25.11
CA SER A 626 -52.48 0.81 -26.20
C SER A 626 -51.99 2.26 -26.33
N ALA A 627 -52.17 2.81 -27.53
CA ALA A 627 -51.84 4.16 -27.96
C ALA A 627 -52.27 5.30 -27.01
N ASN A 628 -51.47 6.38 -26.98
CA ASN A 628 -52.05 7.68 -27.29
C ASN A 628 -51.04 8.67 -27.90
N THR A 629 -51.48 9.27 -28.99
CA THR A 629 -50.85 10.25 -29.87
C THR A 629 -51.07 11.69 -29.37
N ALA A 630 -50.09 12.58 -29.60
CA ALA A 630 -50.27 13.96 -30.10
C ALA A 630 -48.93 14.71 -30.01
N THR A 631 -48.18 14.86 -31.11
CA THR A 631 -48.12 16.08 -31.95
C THR A 631 -47.88 17.39 -31.18
N ASN A 632 -46.68 17.96 -31.29
CA ASN A 632 -46.58 19.29 -31.92
C ASN A 632 -45.18 19.58 -32.46
N THR A 633 -45.20 20.06 -33.68
CA THR A 633 -44.10 20.44 -34.58
C THR A 633 -43.58 21.84 -34.30
N ALA A 634 -42.26 21.97 -34.47
CA ALA A 634 -41.56 23.01 -35.22
C ALA A 634 -41.66 24.49 -34.80
N ASN A 635 -40.47 25.05 -34.57
CA ASN A 635 -39.82 26.10 -35.37
C ASN A 635 -39.45 27.43 -34.67
N THR A 636 -38.17 27.74 -34.89
CA THR A 636 -37.54 29.03 -35.17
C THR A 636 -37.26 30.03 -34.05
N ALA A 637 -35.94 30.16 -33.84
CA ALA A 637 -35.18 31.29 -33.33
C ALA A 637 -35.67 32.67 -33.81
N THR A 638 -35.54 33.71 -32.97
CA THR A 638 -34.54 34.80 -33.11
C THR A 638 -34.76 35.93 -32.10
N THR A 639 -33.65 36.51 -31.61
CA THR A 639 -33.45 37.88 -31.07
C THR A 639 -34.21 38.25 -29.78
N SER A 640 -33.72 39.05 -28.83
CA SER A 640 -32.46 39.76 -28.55
C SER A 640 -32.63 40.42 -27.17
N SER A 641 -31.54 40.53 -26.41
CA SER A 641 -31.21 41.57 -25.41
C SER A 641 -32.32 42.18 -24.52
N GLY A 642 -32.12 42.00 -23.21
CA GLY A 642 -32.69 42.78 -22.11
C GLY A 642 -32.09 42.29 -20.81
#